data_AF-A0A7K9DAX4-F1
#
_entry.id   AF-A0A7K9DAX4-F1
#
_cell.length_a   1.000
_cell.length_b   1.000
_cell.length_c   1.000
_cell.angle_alpha   90.00
_cell.angle_beta   90.00
_cell.angle_gamma   90.00
#
_symmetry.space_group_name_H-M   'P 1'
#
loop_
_entity.id
_entity.type
_entity.pdbx_description
1 polymer ?
#
loop_
_entity_poly.entity_id
_entity_poly.type
_entity_poly.pdbx_seq_one_letter_code
_entity_poly.pdbx_strand_id
1 'polypeptide(L)'
;VSPFAMIAFLSLDRSLQNLHSVSVCIGFTRIFRMVWQNTENALLDIVVVSIAQMLVFNPDLWWNRSLDTGIRLLLVGLLRDRLLQFVSKLHFAIAVLLTSWTEKKQRRKSTTTLITLNVVFFPILLTFIVISALLSSPLLPLFTLPVFLVGFPRPIRSWPGPVGAAACVCSDTVYYQQMVPSLAVALQSALAAGSLGLSLPGSHYLCRFQDRLMWILVLEKGFTYCGVNIKGLELQETSCHAAEAHRVDEIFEMAFEHQEHKKILSLNHHFGHILTPCTVVPVRLYSDARNVLSGIIDSHENLKHLKDDFIKVLVWMLVQYCYKKSKTWESPGSADKNKKGSFPENQHSGAVERSRPLREEDSFSVNTIEDWTDDSDIFDLEPSGRMKDRKESGLLGTTPKIHLSIPGSVETQSQDVPQETSPEHKLYRTVVLGLPAVDRGKQQVLPQVEFSCSYSELLSIPEEWRTAPVPSSKVKEMRQRFPEEWYHFILSQLDFFHLKEKPSNLLEDLMKDKALKDLYIHGVLSCCFGLFGLDNTVPAPSHVFRAYTGGIPWSVGLDWLTGKPELFQLALKAFRYTFKLMVDKASLGPVENFTELVNYLEEYENDWYIGLVSDLEWQQAVLQEKPYLFSLGHDPNMGIYTGRVLTLQELLVQVGKLNAEAIRGQWANLSWELLYATNDDEERYSIQAHPVLLRNLAVQAADPPLGYPVYSSELLHLPLF
;
A
#
# COMPACT_ATOMS: atom_id res chain seq x y z
N VAL A 1 -23.44 -28.56 -8.39
CA VAL A 1 -24.11 -28.89 -9.67
C VAL A 1 -23.05 -29.43 -10.63
N SER A 2 -23.27 -30.56 -11.31
CA SER A 2 -22.28 -31.14 -12.24
C SER A 2 -22.54 -30.70 -13.69
N PRO A 3 -21.62 -29.95 -14.33
CA PRO A 3 -21.72 -29.58 -15.75
C PRO A 3 -21.87 -30.80 -16.66
N PHE A 4 -21.18 -31.90 -16.35
CA PHE A 4 -21.24 -33.14 -17.12
C PHE A 4 -22.64 -33.76 -17.14
N ALA A 5 -23.35 -33.74 -16.01
CA ALA A 5 -24.72 -34.23 -15.94
C ALA A 5 -25.67 -33.40 -16.82
N MET A 6 -25.47 -32.08 -16.86
CA MET A 6 -26.27 -31.17 -17.69
C MET A 6 -25.98 -31.37 -19.17
N ILE A 7 -24.71 -31.57 -19.56
CA ILE A 7 -24.32 -31.88 -20.93
C ILE A 7 -24.92 -33.23 -21.36
N ALA A 8 -24.84 -34.25 -20.50
CA ALA A 8 -25.44 -35.55 -20.75
C ALA A 8 -26.95 -35.42 -20.96
N PHE A 9 -27.65 -34.68 -20.10
CA PHE A 9 -29.09 -34.42 -20.25
C PHE A 9 -29.41 -33.73 -21.58
N LEU A 10 -28.68 -32.66 -21.93
CA LEU A 10 -28.87 -31.94 -23.19
C LEU A 10 -28.57 -32.82 -24.41
N SER A 11 -27.62 -33.75 -24.31
CA SER A 11 -27.25 -34.67 -25.40
C SER A 11 -28.32 -35.72 -25.73
N LEU A 12 -29.27 -35.97 -24.81
CA LEU A 12 -30.41 -36.88 -25.04
C LEU A 12 -31.49 -36.26 -25.93
N ASP A 13 -31.39 -34.97 -26.27
CA ASP A 13 -32.38 -34.29 -27.08
C ASP A 13 -32.36 -34.78 -28.53
N ARG A 14 -33.53 -35.18 -29.04
CA ARG A 14 -33.72 -35.68 -30.42
C ARG A 14 -33.36 -34.63 -31.47
N SER A 15 -33.44 -33.34 -31.15
CA SER A 15 -33.09 -32.25 -32.07
C SER A 15 -31.60 -32.23 -32.45
N LEU A 16 -30.71 -32.80 -31.61
CA LEU A 16 -29.28 -32.95 -31.93
C LEU A 16 -29.00 -34.10 -32.89
N GLN A 17 -29.93 -35.06 -33.04
CA GLN A 17 -29.78 -36.25 -33.88
C GLN A 17 -30.26 -36.01 -35.33
N ASN A 18 -30.98 -34.91 -35.59
CA ASN A 18 -31.51 -34.54 -36.90
C ASN A 18 -30.58 -33.57 -37.64
N LEU A 19 -30.80 -33.40 -38.96
CA LEU A 19 -30.05 -32.47 -39.83
C LEU A 19 -29.92 -31.07 -39.20
N HIS A 20 -28.68 -30.62 -39.02
CA HIS A 20 -28.33 -29.41 -38.28
C HIS A 20 -28.86 -28.14 -38.97
N SER A 21 -29.90 -27.53 -38.40
CA SER A 21 -30.28 -26.16 -38.74
C SER A 21 -29.36 -25.17 -38.01
N VAL A 22 -29.13 -24.01 -38.62
CA VAL A 22 -28.31 -22.94 -38.02
C VAL A 22 -28.85 -22.52 -36.64
N SER A 23 -30.17 -22.54 -36.46
CA SER A 23 -30.82 -22.18 -35.21
C SER A 23 -30.55 -23.17 -34.07
N VAL A 24 -30.53 -24.48 -34.37
CA VAL A 24 -30.15 -25.54 -33.41
C VAL A 24 -28.69 -25.38 -33.00
N CYS A 25 -27.78 -25.14 -33.97
CA CYS A 25 -26.36 -24.93 -33.68
C CYS A 25 -26.13 -23.74 -32.75
N ILE A 26 -26.79 -22.60 -32.98
CA ILE A 26 -26.65 -21.40 -32.14
C ILE A 26 -27.16 -21.66 -30.72
N GLY A 27 -28.35 -22.26 -30.60
CA GLY A 27 -28.98 -22.55 -29.31
C GLY A 27 -28.14 -23.52 -28.46
N PHE A 28 -27.72 -24.65 -29.04
CA PHE A 28 -26.92 -25.66 -28.34
C PHE A 28 -25.50 -25.17 -28.04
N THR A 29 -24.84 -24.45 -28.95
CA THR A 29 -23.51 -23.88 -28.69
C THR A 29 -23.57 -22.90 -27.51
N ARG A 30 -24.60 -22.05 -27.44
CA ARG A 30 -24.79 -21.12 -26.32
C ARG A 30 -24.98 -21.86 -25.00
N ILE A 31 -25.87 -22.84 -24.93
CA ILE A 31 -26.14 -23.53 -23.65
C ILE A 31 -24.95 -24.39 -23.21
N PHE A 32 -24.27 -25.09 -24.12
CA PHE A 32 -23.05 -25.84 -23.76
C PHE A 32 -21.97 -24.92 -23.20
N ARG A 33 -21.78 -23.74 -23.80
CA ARG A 33 -20.91 -22.70 -23.25
C ARG A 33 -21.38 -22.22 -21.88
N MET A 34 -22.68 -21.97 -21.71
CA MET A 34 -23.27 -21.48 -20.46
C MET A 34 -23.14 -22.51 -19.33
N VAL A 35 -23.24 -23.81 -19.62
CA VAL A 35 -23.04 -24.88 -18.64
C VAL A 35 -21.65 -24.79 -17.98
N TRP A 36 -20.62 -24.44 -18.76
CA TRP A 36 -19.26 -24.25 -18.25
C TRP A 36 -18.98 -22.87 -17.67
N GLN A 37 -19.62 -21.81 -18.19
CA GLN A 37 -19.37 -20.44 -17.73
C GLN A 37 -20.23 -20.04 -16.53
N ASN A 38 -21.44 -20.58 -16.44
CA ASN A 38 -22.42 -20.26 -15.41
C ASN A 38 -23.42 -21.41 -15.24
N THR A 39 -22.95 -22.46 -14.56
CA THR A 39 -23.66 -23.72 -14.37
C THR A 39 -25.00 -23.54 -13.65
N GLU A 40 -25.07 -22.64 -12.65
CA GLU A 40 -26.29 -22.37 -11.87
C GLU A 40 -27.40 -21.79 -12.75
N ASN A 41 -27.08 -20.76 -13.54
CA ASN A 41 -28.04 -20.17 -14.46
C ASN A 41 -28.40 -21.11 -15.61
N ALA A 42 -27.45 -21.87 -16.15
CA ALA A 42 -27.77 -22.89 -17.14
C ALA A 42 -28.74 -23.94 -16.60
N LEU A 43 -28.59 -24.35 -15.33
CA LEU A 43 -29.49 -25.29 -14.69
C LEU A 43 -30.89 -24.71 -14.54
N LEU A 44 -30.98 -23.45 -14.11
CA LEU A 44 -32.26 -22.75 -14.01
C LEU A 44 -32.96 -22.65 -15.36
N ASP A 45 -32.23 -22.35 -16.44
CA ASP A 45 -32.81 -22.30 -17.80
C ASP A 45 -33.35 -23.67 -18.23
N ILE A 46 -32.60 -24.75 -17.98
CA ILE A 46 -33.02 -26.13 -18.28
C ILE A 46 -34.27 -26.52 -17.49
N VAL A 47 -34.31 -26.20 -16.19
CA VAL A 47 -35.46 -26.49 -15.33
C VAL A 47 -36.71 -25.73 -15.81
N VAL A 48 -36.58 -24.44 -16.10
CA VAL A 48 -37.70 -23.62 -16.59
C VAL A 48 -38.24 -24.15 -17.92
N VAL A 49 -37.37 -24.48 -18.88
CA VAL A 49 -37.79 -25.05 -20.16
C VAL A 49 -38.45 -26.42 -19.96
N SER A 50 -37.92 -27.26 -19.08
CA SER A 50 -38.47 -28.59 -18.79
C SER A 50 -39.86 -28.49 -18.13
N ILE A 51 -40.02 -27.59 -17.16
CA ILE A 51 -41.33 -27.32 -16.51
C ILE A 51 -42.32 -26.76 -17.54
N ALA A 52 -41.91 -25.80 -18.36
CA ALA A 52 -42.76 -25.23 -19.39
C ALA A 52 -43.22 -26.30 -20.39
N GLN A 53 -42.34 -27.23 -20.77
CA GLN A 53 -42.68 -28.35 -21.64
C GLN A 53 -43.64 -29.34 -20.98
N MET A 54 -43.54 -29.55 -19.67
CA MET A 54 -44.46 -30.40 -18.92
C MET A 54 -45.83 -29.73 -18.66
N LEU A 55 -45.88 -28.41 -18.48
CA LEU A 55 -47.13 -27.69 -18.18
C LEU A 55 -47.91 -27.32 -19.46
N VAL A 56 -47.22 -27.04 -20.56
CA VAL A 56 -47.83 -26.70 -21.84
C VAL A 56 -48.05 -27.99 -22.65
N PHE A 57 -49.08 -28.76 -22.28
CA PHE A 57 -49.47 -30.01 -22.96
C PHE A 57 -50.06 -29.80 -24.36
N ASN A 58 -50.30 -28.56 -24.80
CA ASN A 58 -50.88 -28.30 -26.12
C ASN A 58 -49.80 -28.43 -27.21
N PRO A 59 -49.91 -29.42 -28.12
CA PRO A 59 -48.97 -29.60 -29.23
C PRO A 59 -49.08 -28.47 -30.27
N ASP A 60 -50.22 -27.77 -30.30
CA ASP A 60 -50.50 -26.70 -31.26
C ASP A 60 -49.95 -25.34 -30.87
N LEU A 61 -49.39 -25.18 -29.66
CA LEU A 61 -48.79 -23.92 -29.26
C LEU A 61 -47.51 -23.67 -30.08
N TRP A 62 -47.34 -22.47 -30.64
CA TRP A 62 -46.16 -22.03 -31.39
C TRP A 62 -44.83 -22.40 -30.69
N TRP A 63 -44.80 -22.28 -29.36
CA TRP A 63 -43.68 -22.69 -28.51
C TRP A 63 -43.25 -24.15 -28.69
N ASN A 64 -44.22 -25.06 -28.80
CA ASN A 64 -43.98 -26.50 -28.93
C ASN A 64 -43.80 -26.93 -30.40
N ARG A 65 -44.48 -26.25 -31.34
CA ARG A 65 -44.53 -26.63 -32.76
C ARG A 65 -43.32 -26.16 -33.57
N SER A 66 -42.82 -24.95 -33.32
CA SER A 66 -41.83 -24.32 -34.21
C SER A 66 -40.48 -23.98 -33.58
N LEU A 67 -40.34 -24.15 -32.26
CA LEU A 67 -39.08 -23.86 -31.58
C LEU A 67 -38.40 -25.15 -31.14
N ASP A 68 -37.16 -25.34 -31.57
CA ASP A 68 -36.28 -26.38 -31.05
C ASP A 68 -35.87 -26.07 -29.61
N THR A 69 -35.49 -27.10 -28.84
CA THR A 69 -35.07 -26.95 -27.43
C THR A 69 -33.93 -25.95 -27.26
N GLY A 70 -32.95 -25.95 -28.17
CA GLY A 70 -31.85 -24.98 -28.16
C GLY A 70 -32.33 -23.52 -28.26
N ILE A 71 -33.35 -23.25 -29.08
CA ILE A 71 -33.93 -21.91 -29.24
C ILE A 71 -34.77 -21.56 -28.00
N ARG A 72 -35.52 -22.52 -27.45
CA ARG A 72 -36.28 -22.32 -26.20
C ARG A 72 -35.35 -21.91 -25.05
N LEU A 73 -34.24 -22.61 -24.88
CA LEU A 73 -33.21 -22.28 -23.88
C LEU A 73 -32.59 -20.90 -24.13
N LEU A 74 -32.34 -20.54 -25.39
CA LEU A 74 -31.83 -19.22 -25.76
C LEU A 74 -32.83 -18.11 -25.43
N LEU A 75 -34.12 -18.29 -25.72
CA LEU A 75 -35.17 -17.33 -25.42
C LEU A 75 -35.40 -17.18 -23.92
N VAL A 76 -35.49 -18.28 -23.17
CA VAL A 76 -35.62 -18.25 -21.70
C VAL A 76 -34.42 -17.56 -21.08
N GLY A 77 -33.20 -17.91 -21.51
CA GLY A 77 -31.98 -17.28 -21.00
C GLY A 77 -31.90 -15.78 -21.32
N LEU A 78 -32.36 -15.35 -22.51
CA LEU A 78 -32.45 -13.93 -22.88
C LEU A 78 -33.52 -13.18 -22.08
N LEU A 79 -34.71 -13.74 -21.94
CA LEU A 79 -35.81 -13.14 -21.17
C LEU A 79 -35.42 -12.99 -19.70
N ARG A 80 -34.80 -14.01 -19.11
CA ARG A 80 -34.29 -13.95 -17.73
C ARG A 80 -33.25 -12.85 -17.58
N ASP A 81 -32.24 -12.81 -18.45
CA ASP A 81 -31.18 -11.78 -18.38
C ASP A 81 -31.78 -10.37 -18.50
N ARG A 82 -32.70 -10.16 -19.44
CA ARG A 82 -33.39 -8.87 -19.64
C ARG A 82 -34.27 -8.50 -18.45
N LEU A 83 -34.97 -9.47 -17.86
CA LEU A 83 -35.78 -9.27 -16.65
C LEU A 83 -34.91 -8.88 -15.44
N LEU A 84 -33.79 -9.57 -15.22
CA LEU A 84 -32.86 -9.24 -14.14
C LEU A 84 -32.28 -7.84 -14.30
N GLN A 85 -31.89 -7.46 -15.51
CA GLN A 85 -31.43 -6.09 -15.79
C GLN A 85 -32.53 -5.05 -15.58
N PHE A 86 -33.77 -5.34 -16.00
CA PHE A 86 -34.92 -4.47 -15.77
C PHE A 86 -35.16 -4.25 -14.28
N VAL A 87 -35.17 -5.33 -13.48
CA VAL A 87 -35.35 -5.25 -12.02
C VAL A 87 -34.21 -4.47 -11.37
N SER A 88 -32.95 -4.71 -11.76
CA SER A 88 -31.80 -3.99 -11.21
C SER A 88 -31.85 -2.49 -11.52
N LYS A 89 -32.24 -2.12 -12.75
CA LYS A 89 -32.41 -0.72 -13.19
C LYS A 89 -33.57 -0.04 -12.49
N LEU A 90 -34.70 -0.74 -12.33
CA LEU A 90 -35.85 -0.23 -11.60
C LEU A 90 -35.51 0.01 -10.14
N HIS A 91 -34.82 -0.94 -9.50
CA HIS A 91 -34.35 -0.79 -8.13
C HIS A 91 -33.41 0.41 -7.99
N PHE A 92 -32.45 0.57 -8.91
CA PHE A 92 -31.55 1.74 -8.93
C PHE A 92 -32.31 3.07 -9.11
N ALA A 93 -33.27 3.14 -10.04
CA ALA A 93 -34.07 4.34 -10.26
C ALA A 93 -34.91 4.70 -9.01
N ILE A 94 -35.52 3.70 -8.36
CA ILE A 94 -36.26 3.88 -7.11
C ILE A 94 -35.32 4.35 -6.00
N ALA A 95 -34.13 3.76 -5.87
CA ALA A 95 -33.15 4.16 -4.87
C ALA A 95 -32.78 5.65 -5.01
N VAL A 96 -32.42 6.10 -6.22
CA VAL A 96 -32.12 7.52 -6.51
C VAL A 96 -33.32 8.44 -6.23
N LEU A 97 -34.55 8.01 -6.57
CA LEU A 97 -35.76 8.78 -6.30
C LEU A 97 -36.01 8.93 -4.78
N LEU A 98 -35.90 7.84 -4.03
CA LEU A 98 -36.07 7.83 -2.57
C LEU A 98 -35.00 8.68 -1.89
N THR A 99 -33.73 8.49 -2.26
CA THR A 99 -32.60 9.20 -1.64
C THR A 99 -32.65 10.69 -1.93
N SER A 100 -33.14 11.10 -3.10
CA SER A 100 -33.33 12.52 -3.41
C SER A 100 -34.25 13.24 -2.43
N TRP A 101 -35.17 12.52 -1.77
CA TRP A 101 -36.07 13.05 -0.75
C TRP A 101 -35.57 12.85 0.68
N THR A 102 -35.03 11.67 0.99
CA THR A 102 -34.64 11.29 2.36
C THR A 102 -33.30 11.88 2.78
N GLU A 103 -32.35 12.02 1.86
CA GLU A 103 -31.02 12.55 2.17
C GLU A 103 -30.99 14.07 2.16
N LYS A 104 -30.66 14.67 3.30
CA LYS A 104 -30.64 16.14 3.47
C LYS A 104 -29.67 16.82 2.50
N LYS A 105 -28.50 16.23 2.25
CA LYS A 105 -27.47 16.77 1.33
C LYS A 105 -27.91 16.72 -0.13
N GLN A 106 -28.79 15.78 -0.51
CA GLN A 106 -29.28 15.62 -1.89
C GLN A 106 -30.59 16.38 -2.14
N ARG A 107 -31.27 16.82 -1.08
CA ARG A 107 -32.55 17.53 -1.17
C ARG A 107 -32.36 18.97 -1.66
N ARG A 108 -32.75 19.23 -2.90
CA ARG A 108 -32.79 20.56 -3.53
C ARG A 108 -34.19 21.17 -3.44
N LYS A 109 -34.29 22.49 -3.61
CA LYS A 109 -35.59 23.20 -3.69
C LYS A 109 -36.47 22.65 -4.83
N SER A 110 -35.86 22.14 -5.90
CA SER A 110 -36.53 21.52 -7.06
C SER A 110 -36.78 20.01 -6.90
N THR A 111 -36.40 19.36 -5.80
CA THR A 111 -36.61 17.92 -5.62
C THR A 111 -38.09 17.55 -5.72
N THR A 112 -38.98 18.31 -5.07
CA THR A 112 -40.43 18.05 -5.12
C THR A 112 -40.97 18.13 -6.55
N THR A 113 -40.50 19.10 -7.33
CA THR A 113 -40.93 19.25 -8.73
C THR A 113 -40.39 18.13 -9.60
N LEU A 114 -39.14 17.70 -9.38
CA LEU A 114 -38.53 16.58 -10.11
C LEU A 114 -39.21 15.25 -9.80
N ILE A 115 -39.51 14.96 -8.54
CA ILE A 115 -40.26 13.75 -8.16
C ILE A 115 -41.66 13.78 -8.77
N THR A 116 -42.37 14.91 -8.68
CA THR A 116 -43.70 15.07 -9.29
C THR A 116 -43.64 14.85 -10.81
N LEU A 117 -42.62 15.39 -11.48
CA LEU A 117 -42.39 15.19 -12.90
C LEU A 117 -42.13 13.72 -13.24
N ASN A 118 -41.32 13.00 -12.45
CA ASN A 118 -41.12 11.56 -12.63
C ASN A 118 -42.39 10.73 -12.41
N VAL A 119 -43.26 11.12 -11.48
CA VAL A 119 -44.55 10.46 -11.26
C VAL A 119 -45.49 10.69 -12.44
N VAL A 120 -45.58 11.94 -12.93
CA VAL A 120 -46.43 12.29 -14.09
C VAL A 120 -45.95 11.61 -15.37
N PHE A 121 -44.63 11.61 -15.62
CA PHE A 121 -44.01 10.98 -16.78
C PHE A 121 -43.49 9.57 -16.51
N PHE A 122 -44.03 8.88 -15.51
CA PHE A 122 -43.62 7.52 -15.17
C PHE A 122 -43.67 6.54 -16.36
N PRO A 123 -44.67 6.57 -17.27
CA PRO A 123 -44.67 5.71 -18.45
C PRO A 123 -43.46 5.93 -19.38
N ILE A 124 -42.99 7.18 -19.48
CA ILE A 124 -41.80 7.53 -20.28
C ILE A 124 -40.54 7.02 -19.57
N LEU A 125 -40.44 7.23 -18.25
CA LEU A 125 -39.33 6.70 -17.45
C LEU A 125 -39.24 5.16 -17.56
N LEU A 126 -40.38 4.48 -17.45
CA LEU A 126 -40.46 3.03 -17.61
C LEU A 126 -39.99 2.62 -19.01
N THR A 127 -40.36 3.38 -20.05
CA THR A 127 -39.91 3.14 -21.42
C THR A 127 -38.38 3.27 -21.52
N PHE A 128 -37.75 4.27 -20.90
CA PHE A 128 -36.29 4.38 -20.86
C PHE A 128 -35.64 3.21 -20.12
N ILE A 129 -36.21 2.77 -19.00
CA ILE A 129 -35.72 1.60 -18.25
C ILE A 129 -35.81 0.34 -19.11
N VAL A 130 -36.93 0.13 -19.82
CA VAL A 130 -37.12 -1.01 -20.73
C VAL A 130 -36.14 -0.95 -21.89
N ILE A 131 -36.00 0.19 -22.57
CA ILE A 131 -35.03 0.36 -23.67
C ILE A 131 -33.61 0.11 -23.19
N SER A 132 -33.24 0.65 -22.03
CA SER A 132 -31.92 0.46 -21.43
C SER A 132 -31.66 -1.01 -21.08
N ALA A 133 -32.65 -1.73 -20.54
CA ALA A 133 -32.56 -3.16 -20.29
C ALA A 133 -32.43 -3.98 -21.59
N LEU A 134 -33.20 -3.63 -22.62
CA LEU A 134 -33.13 -4.27 -23.95
C LEU A 134 -31.76 -4.13 -24.61
N LEU A 135 -31.19 -2.92 -24.55
CA LEU A 135 -29.87 -2.60 -25.09
C LEU A 135 -28.71 -3.03 -24.17
N SER A 136 -29.00 -3.50 -22.97
CA SER A 136 -28.00 -3.73 -21.91
C SER A 136 -27.11 -2.52 -21.62
N SER A 137 -27.64 -1.32 -21.86
CA SER A 137 -26.96 -0.07 -21.56
C SER A 137 -27.14 0.30 -20.08
N PRO A 138 -26.27 1.17 -19.52
CA PRO A 138 -26.48 1.71 -18.18
C PRO A 138 -27.62 2.74 -18.17
N LEU A 139 -28.36 2.79 -17.06
CA LEU A 139 -29.28 3.89 -16.77
C LEU A 139 -28.48 5.07 -16.20
N LEU A 140 -28.41 6.18 -16.93
CA LEU A 140 -27.60 7.34 -16.57
C LEU A 140 -28.41 8.33 -15.74
N PRO A 141 -28.09 8.56 -14.44
CA PRO A 141 -28.69 9.62 -13.64
C PRO A 141 -27.95 10.94 -13.89
N LEU A 142 -28.56 11.86 -14.65
CA LEU A 142 -27.92 13.13 -15.03
C LEU A 142 -27.55 13.95 -13.79
N PHE A 143 -26.26 14.25 -13.62
CA PHE A 143 -25.75 15.04 -12.49
C PHE A 143 -26.20 14.49 -11.13
N THR A 144 -26.38 13.18 -11.02
CA THR A 144 -26.93 12.48 -9.84
C THR A 144 -28.36 12.90 -9.45
N LEU A 145 -29.06 13.63 -10.31
CA LEU A 145 -30.47 13.96 -10.15
C LEU A 145 -31.34 12.76 -10.51
N PRO A 146 -32.60 12.70 -10.00
CA PRO A 146 -33.59 11.73 -10.44
C PRO A 146 -34.10 12.06 -11.86
N VAL A 147 -33.19 12.21 -12.83
CA VAL A 147 -33.48 12.41 -14.24
C VAL A 147 -32.65 11.38 -15.00
N PHE A 148 -33.33 10.44 -15.64
CA PHE A 148 -32.68 9.26 -16.20
C PHE A 148 -32.65 9.31 -17.72
N LEU A 149 -31.48 9.03 -18.28
CA LEU A 149 -31.29 8.83 -19.71
C LEU A 149 -30.78 7.42 -19.99
N VAL A 150 -31.02 6.95 -21.22
CA VAL A 150 -30.40 5.73 -21.72
C VAL A 150 -28.94 6.03 -22.05
N GLY A 151 -28.02 5.48 -21.27
CA GLY A 151 -26.59 5.62 -21.53
C GLY A 151 -26.16 4.83 -22.77
N PHE A 152 -24.93 5.07 -23.21
CA PHE A 152 -24.33 4.29 -24.31
C PHE A 152 -24.08 2.85 -23.86
N PRO A 153 -24.39 1.83 -24.69
CA PRO A 153 -24.03 0.44 -24.41
C PRO A 153 -22.52 0.34 -24.23
N ARG A 154 -22.10 -0.14 -23.05
CA ARG A 154 -20.68 -0.33 -22.74
C ARG A 154 -20.41 -1.78 -22.36
N PRO A 155 -19.22 -2.31 -22.70
CA PRO A 155 -18.77 -3.58 -22.17
C PRO A 155 -18.93 -3.61 -20.65
N ILE A 156 -19.43 -4.73 -20.13
CA ILE A 156 -19.53 -4.98 -18.68
C ILE A 156 -18.12 -5.11 -18.05
N ARG A 157 -17.13 -5.36 -18.90
CA ARG A 157 -15.71 -5.48 -18.57
C ARG A 157 -14.99 -4.28 -19.20
N SER A 158 -14.50 -3.34 -18.40
CA SER A 158 -13.66 -2.25 -18.89
C SER A 158 -12.19 -2.58 -18.67
N TRP A 159 -11.38 -2.24 -19.68
CA TRP A 159 -9.92 -2.26 -19.61
C TRP A 159 -9.43 -1.02 -20.36
N PRO A 160 -8.94 0.04 -19.69
CA PRO A 160 -8.20 1.09 -20.38
C PRO A 160 -6.74 0.71 -20.67
N GLY A 161 -6.21 -0.31 -19.99
CA GLY A 161 -4.86 -0.84 -20.16
C GLY A 161 -4.70 -2.25 -19.55
N PRO A 162 -3.48 -2.83 -19.53
CA PRO A 162 -3.24 -4.09 -18.84
C PRO A 162 -3.63 -3.97 -17.35
N VAL A 163 -4.25 -5.02 -16.83
CA VAL A 163 -4.73 -5.13 -15.44
C VAL A 163 -3.57 -4.82 -14.50
N GLY A 164 -3.74 -3.85 -13.60
CA GLY A 164 -2.68 -3.40 -12.68
C GLY A 164 -1.86 -2.19 -13.10
N ALA A 165 -1.90 -1.76 -14.38
CA ALA A 165 -1.14 -0.59 -14.85
C ALA A 165 -1.81 0.77 -14.55
N ALA A 166 -3.01 0.77 -13.97
CA ALA A 166 -3.87 1.94 -13.85
C ALA A 166 -4.14 2.29 -12.37
N ALA A 167 -3.08 2.36 -11.56
CA ALA A 167 -3.14 2.75 -10.15
C ALA A 167 -2.33 4.04 -9.90
N CYS A 168 -2.86 4.92 -9.05
CA CYS A 168 -2.20 6.10 -8.53
C CYS A 168 -1.36 5.70 -7.31
N VAL A 169 -0.13 5.22 -7.54
CA VAL A 169 0.73 4.67 -6.48
C VAL A 169 1.04 5.73 -5.41
N CYS A 170 0.82 5.38 -4.14
CA CYS A 170 1.14 6.19 -2.98
C CYS A 170 1.82 5.34 -1.89
N SER A 171 2.10 5.94 -0.73
CA SER A 171 2.71 5.27 0.43
C SER A 171 1.89 4.06 0.92
N ASP A 172 0.57 4.09 0.71
CA ASP A 172 -0.34 3.05 1.18
C ASP A 172 -0.45 1.82 0.26
N THR A 173 -0.03 1.96 -1.00
CA THR A 173 -0.09 0.91 -2.02
C THR A 173 0.57 -0.39 -1.55
N VAL A 174 1.64 -0.28 -0.74
CA VAL A 174 2.41 -1.43 -0.22
C VAL A 174 1.56 -2.35 0.66
N TYR A 175 0.66 -1.78 1.46
CA TYR A 175 -0.20 -2.60 2.33
C TYR A 175 -1.22 -3.40 1.53
N TYR A 176 -1.78 -2.80 0.46
CA TYR A 176 -2.66 -3.50 -0.46
C TYR A 176 -1.91 -4.62 -1.20
N GLN A 177 -0.68 -4.35 -1.63
CA GLN A 177 0.18 -5.36 -2.25
C GLN A 177 0.45 -6.56 -1.33
N GLN A 178 0.67 -6.33 -0.03
CA GLN A 178 0.85 -7.41 0.95
C GLN A 178 -0.45 -8.20 1.21
N MET A 179 -1.59 -7.54 1.39
CA MET A 179 -2.82 -8.24 1.79
C MET A 179 -3.49 -9.02 0.64
N VAL A 180 -3.29 -8.60 -0.62
CA VAL A 180 -4.01 -9.13 -1.79
C VAL A 180 -3.83 -10.64 -1.99
N PRO A 181 -2.62 -11.22 -1.87
CA PRO A 181 -2.45 -12.68 -1.92
C PRO A 181 -3.28 -13.42 -0.87
N SER A 182 -3.28 -12.97 0.39
CA SER A 182 -4.08 -13.61 1.45
C SER A 182 -5.58 -13.42 1.22
N LEU A 183 -6.01 -12.23 0.81
CA LEU A 183 -7.40 -11.95 0.46
C LEU A 183 -7.87 -12.81 -0.72
N ALA A 184 -7.02 -13.04 -1.72
CA ALA A 184 -7.33 -13.91 -2.85
C ALA A 184 -7.62 -15.35 -2.41
N VAL A 185 -6.81 -15.91 -1.50
CA VAL A 185 -7.04 -17.25 -0.92
C VAL A 185 -8.34 -17.30 -0.09
N ALA A 186 -8.60 -16.24 0.67
CA ALA A 186 -9.83 -16.14 1.46
C ALA A 186 -11.07 -16.02 0.57
N LEU A 187 -11.01 -15.23 -0.50
CA LEU A 187 -12.05 -15.11 -1.52
C LEU A 187 -12.27 -16.41 -2.29
N GLN A 188 -11.20 -17.14 -2.60
CA GLN A 188 -11.28 -18.45 -3.24
C GLN A 188 -12.14 -19.40 -2.38
N SER A 189 -11.84 -19.48 -1.09
CA SER A 189 -12.58 -20.30 -0.13
C SER A 189 -14.04 -19.83 0.00
N ALA A 190 -14.27 -18.52 0.06
CA ALA A 190 -15.60 -17.91 0.15
C ALA A 190 -16.46 -18.18 -1.10
N LEU A 191 -15.86 -18.10 -2.30
CA LEU A 191 -16.51 -18.38 -3.58
C LEU A 191 -16.81 -19.88 -3.73
N ALA A 192 -15.87 -20.75 -3.38
CA ALA A 192 -16.06 -22.20 -3.42
C ALA A 192 -17.17 -22.66 -2.47
N ALA A 193 -17.28 -22.03 -1.30
CA ALA A 193 -18.36 -22.27 -0.34
C ALA A 193 -19.71 -21.65 -0.76
N GLY A 194 -19.75 -20.77 -1.76
CA GLY A 194 -20.96 -20.06 -2.19
C GLY A 194 -21.42 -18.93 -1.26
N SER A 195 -20.58 -18.51 -0.30
CA SER A 195 -20.91 -17.49 0.72
C SER A 195 -21.13 -16.09 0.13
N LEU A 196 -20.53 -15.78 -1.01
CA LEU A 196 -20.71 -14.52 -1.74
C LEU A 196 -21.99 -14.50 -2.63
N GLY A 197 -22.75 -15.59 -2.61
CA GLY A 197 -23.92 -15.80 -3.45
C GLY A 197 -23.57 -15.93 -4.94
N LEU A 198 -24.56 -15.69 -5.80
CA LEU A 198 -24.43 -15.75 -7.25
C LEU A 198 -23.49 -14.64 -7.77
N SER A 199 -22.21 -14.97 -7.97
CA SER A 199 -21.25 -14.10 -8.65
C SER A 199 -21.38 -14.22 -10.16
N LEU A 200 -21.55 -13.07 -10.84
CA LEU A 200 -21.59 -12.95 -12.29
C LEU A 200 -20.43 -12.06 -12.76
N PRO A 201 -19.91 -12.23 -13.99
CA PRO A 201 -19.02 -11.25 -14.59
C PRO A 201 -19.64 -9.85 -14.57
N GLY A 202 -18.90 -8.86 -14.08
CA GLY A 202 -19.37 -7.49 -13.79
C GLY A 202 -19.95 -7.29 -12.39
N SER A 203 -19.87 -8.29 -11.50
CA SER A 203 -20.23 -8.11 -10.10
C SER A 203 -19.13 -7.35 -9.37
N HIS A 204 -19.55 -6.43 -8.50
CA HIS A 204 -18.67 -5.63 -7.66
C HIS A 204 -18.85 -6.05 -6.20
N TYR A 205 -17.75 -6.16 -5.47
CA TYR A 205 -17.74 -6.36 -4.03
C TYR A 205 -16.89 -5.30 -3.36
N LEU A 206 -17.27 -4.93 -2.15
CA LEU A 206 -16.55 -4.03 -1.28
C LEU A 206 -16.11 -4.81 -0.06
N CYS A 207 -14.81 -4.76 0.22
CA CYS A 207 -14.23 -5.24 1.46
C CYS A 207 -13.83 -4.07 2.34
N ARG A 208 -14.09 -4.20 3.63
CA ARG A 208 -13.79 -3.17 4.63
C ARG A 208 -13.05 -3.79 5.80
N PHE A 209 -11.98 -3.12 6.23
CA PHE A 209 -11.26 -3.41 7.47
C PHE A 209 -10.57 -2.14 7.99
N GLN A 210 -10.83 -1.72 9.24
CA GLN A 210 -10.26 -0.54 9.90
C GLN A 210 -10.36 0.78 9.11
N ASP A 211 -9.35 1.16 8.35
CA ASP A 211 -9.25 2.34 7.49
C ASP A 211 -9.05 1.95 6.00
N ARG A 212 -8.98 0.64 5.73
CA ARG A 212 -8.74 0.06 4.41
C ARG A 212 -10.05 -0.29 3.73
N LEU A 213 -10.14 0.06 2.45
CA LEU A 213 -11.23 -0.27 1.55
C LEU A 213 -10.68 -0.95 0.30
N MET A 214 -11.20 -2.14 0.00
CA MET A 214 -10.81 -2.87 -1.19
C MET A 214 -12.02 -3.10 -2.08
N TRP A 215 -11.85 -2.80 -3.36
CA TRP A 215 -12.87 -2.98 -4.37
C TRP A 215 -12.54 -4.18 -5.25
N ILE A 216 -13.43 -5.16 -5.29
CA ILE A 216 -13.24 -6.38 -6.07
C ILE A 216 -14.19 -6.37 -7.25
N LEU A 217 -13.64 -6.50 -8.46
CA LEU A 217 -14.39 -6.67 -9.68
C LEU A 217 -14.23 -8.11 -10.20
N VAL A 218 -15.35 -8.81 -10.37
CA VAL A 218 -15.37 -10.11 -11.05
C VAL A 218 -15.37 -9.88 -12.56
N LEU A 219 -14.30 -10.27 -13.22
CA LEU A 219 -14.12 -10.03 -14.65
C LEU A 219 -14.58 -11.22 -15.48
N GLU A 220 -14.22 -12.41 -15.01
CA GLU A 220 -14.58 -13.67 -15.63
C GLU A 220 -14.89 -14.74 -14.59
N LYS A 221 -15.71 -15.70 -15.01
CA LYS A 221 -16.09 -16.84 -14.19
C LYS A 221 -16.30 -18.02 -15.11
N GLY A 222 -15.75 -19.15 -14.72
CA GLY A 222 -16.05 -20.47 -15.24
C GLY A 222 -16.48 -21.39 -14.12
N PHE A 223 -16.68 -22.66 -14.44
CA PHE A 223 -17.01 -23.67 -13.44
C PHE A 223 -15.86 -23.86 -12.44
N THR A 224 -14.62 -23.95 -12.92
CA THR A 224 -13.44 -24.22 -12.08
C THR A 224 -12.66 -22.99 -11.67
N TYR A 225 -13.01 -21.79 -12.16
CA TYR A 225 -12.20 -20.60 -11.94
C TYR A 225 -13.04 -19.33 -11.85
N CYS A 226 -12.50 -18.33 -11.15
CA CYS A 226 -13.03 -16.97 -11.09
C CYS A 226 -11.89 -15.98 -11.25
N GLY A 227 -11.91 -15.17 -12.31
CA GLY A 227 -10.94 -14.11 -12.54
C GLY A 227 -11.41 -12.81 -11.91
N VAL A 228 -10.63 -12.30 -10.96
CA VAL A 228 -10.95 -11.07 -10.21
C VAL A 228 -9.83 -10.03 -10.34
N ASN A 229 -10.21 -8.76 -10.29
CA ASN A 229 -9.29 -7.64 -10.09
C ASN A 229 -9.61 -7.02 -8.74
N ILE A 230 -8.57 -6.82 -7.92
CA ILE A 230 -8.67 -6.24 -6.59
C ILE A 230 -8.00 -4.87 -6.63
N LYS A 231 -8.74 -3.84 -6.23
CA LYS A 231 -8.24 -2.48 -6.14
C LYS A 231 -8.23 -2.02 -4.68
N GLY A 232 -7.19 -1.29 -4.30
CA GLY A 232 -7.15 -0.56 -3.04
C GLY A 232 -7.63 0.88 -3.25
N LEU A 233 -8.45 1.37 -2.35
CA LEU A 233 -8.84 2.78 -2.29
C LEU A 233 -7.90 3.53 -1.33
N GLU A 234 -7.76 4.84 -1.50
CA GLU A 234 -6.90 5.66 -0.66
C GLU A 234 -7.36 5.62 0.81
N LEU A 235 -6.42 5.49 1.76
CA LEU A 235 -6.76 5.50 3.19
C LEU A 235 -6.94 6.92 3.75
N GLN A 236 -6.34 7.93 3.10
CA GLN A 236 -6.51 9.33 3.47
C GLN A 236 -7.76 9.90 2.80
N GLU A 237 -8.90 9.66 3.45
CA GLU A 237 -10.21 10.01 2.92
C GLU A 237 -10.57 11.48 3.13
N THR A 238 -11.07 12.16 2.11
CA THR A 238 -11.76 13.45 2.30
C THR A 238 -12.97 13.26 3.23
N SER A 239 -13.44 14.33 3.88
CA SER A 239 -14.61 14.28 4.78
C SER A 239 -15.87 13.63 4.14
N CYS A 240 -15.96 13.66 2.82
CA CYS A 240 -17.04 13.05 2.06
C CYS A 240 -16.85 11.54 1.85
N HIS A 241 -15.62 11.08 1.62
CA HIS A 241 -15.27 9.66 1.61
C HIS A 241 -15.49 9.03 2.98
N ALA A 242 -15.03 9.69 4.05
CA ALA A 242 -15.20 9.24 5.43
C ALA A 242 -16.69 9.06 5.81
N ALA A 243 -17.56 9.94 5.28
CA ALA A 243 -19.01 9.81 5.49
C ALA A 243 -19.62 8.59 4.77
N GLU A 244 -19.10 8.22 3.59
CA GLU A 244 -19.51 7.01 2.88
C GLU A 244 -18.93 5.75 3.54
N ALA A 245 -17.67 5.77 3.96
CA ALA A 245 -17.02 4.68 4.70
C ALA A 245 -17.71 4.41 6.05
N HIS A 246 -18.03 5.45 6.83
CA HIS A 246 -18.80 5.32 8.07
C HIS A 246 -20.17 4.67 7.82
N ARG A 247 -20.81 4.99 6.68
CA ARG A 247 -22.08 4.36 6.32
C ARG A 247 -21.93 2.88 5.99
N VAL A 248 -20.81 2.48 5.40
CA VAL A 248 -20.45 1.07 5.19
C VAL A 248 -20.25 0.37 6.53
N ASP A 249 -19.53 1.01 7.46
CA ASP A 249 -19.27 0.49 8.81
C ASP A 249 -20.59 0.25 9.57
N GLU A 250 -21.51 1.22 9.59
CA GLU A 250 -22.85 1.06 10.20
C GLU A 250 -23.62 -0.15 9.65
N ILE A 251 -23.56 -0.37 8.33
CA ILE A 251 -24.26 -1.48 7.66
C ILE A 251 -23.64 -2.82 8.04
N PHE A 252 -22.31 -2.89 8.14
CA PHE A 252 -21.62 -4.11 8.51
C PHE A 252 -21.74 -4.41 10.01
N GLU A 253 -21.65 -3.42 10.89
CA GLU A 253 -21.91 -3.58 12.34
C GLU A 253 -23.33 -4.10 12.59
N MET A 254 -24.33 -3.55 11.88
CA MET A 254 -25.71 -4.04 11.97
C MET A 254 -25.86 -5.49 11.49
N ALA A 255 -25.12 -5.89 10.45
CA ALA A 255 -25.24 -7.21 9.86
C ALA A 255 -24.45 -8.30 10.62
N PHE A 256 -23.26 -7.97 11.12
CA PHE A 256 -22.31 -8.94 11.66
C PHE A 256 -22.18 -8.89 13.19
N GLU A 257 -22.42 -7.75 13.85
CA GLU A 257 -22.22 -7.62 15.30
C GLU A 257 -23.52 -7.69 16.12
N HIS A 258 -24.64 -7.18 15.58
CA HIS A 258 -25.93 -7.10 16.29
C HIS A 258 -26.69 -8.45 16.41
N GLN A 259 -26.04 -9.59 16.18
CA GLN A 259 -26.67 -10.92 16.25
C GLN A 259 -27.08 -11.36 17.67
N GLU A 260 -26.76 -10.61 18.72
CA GLU A 260 -27.19 -10.94 20.08
C GLU A 260 -28.70 -10.73 20.34
N HIS A 261 -29.40 -9.93 19.54
CA HIS A 261 -30.85 -9.69 19.69
C HIS A 261 -31.67 -10.35 18.58
N LYS A 262 -31.89 -11.67 18.71
CA LYS A 262 -32.74 -12.50 17.83
C LYS A 262 -34.16 -11.93 17.69
N LYS A 263 -34.41 -11.17 16.61
CA LYS A 263 -35.71 -11.19 15.92
C LYS A 263 -35.53 -12.01 14.64
N ILE A 264 -36.27 -13.12 14.56
CA ILE A 264 -36.19 -14.13 13.47
C ILE A 264 -36.54 -13.54 12.09
N LEU A 265 -37.15 -12.35 12.04
CA LEU A 265 -37.29 -11.52 10.85
C LEU A 265 -37.05 -10.04 11.21
N SER A 266 -35.82 -9.56 11.14
CA SER A 266 -35.56 -8.13 11.02
C SER A 266 -35.68 -7.74 9.54
N LEU A 267 -36.49 -6.73 9.24
CA LEU A 267 -36.49 -6.12 7.92
C LEU A 267 -35.14 -5.43 7.73
N ASN A 268 -34.52 -5.59 6.55
CA ASN A 268 -33.30 -4.86 6.23
C ASN A 268 -33.59 -3.35 6.26
N HIS A 269 -33.10 -2.67 7.29
CA HIS A 269 -33.26 -1.21 7.47
C HIS A 269 -32.59 -0.42 6.33
N HIS A 270 -31.66 -1.04 5.61
CA HIS A 270 -30.93 -0.48 4.48
C HIS A 270 -31.40 -1.06 3.14
N PHE A 271 -32.68 -1.41 2.97
CA PHE A 271 -33.21 -1.99 1.72
C PHE A 271 -32.93 -1.15 0.45
N GLY A 272 -32.83 0.18 0.58
CA GLY A 272 -32.51 1.07 -0.55
C GLY A 272 -31.02 1.26 -0.81
N HIS A 273 -30.15 0.65 -0.01
CA HIS A 273 -28.70 0.79 -0.10
C HIS A 273 -28.11 -0.13 -1.17
N ILE A 274 -27.08 0.33 -1.89
CA ILE A 274 -26.48 -0.46 -2.96
C ILE A 274 -25.61 -1.61 -2.47
N LEU A 275 -25.10 -1.51 -1.23
CA LEU A 275 -24.30 -2.53 -0.57
C LEU A 275 -25.19 -3.52 0.18
N THR A 276 -25.01 -4.81 -0.12
CA THR A 276 -25.61 -5.93 0.58
C THR A 276 -24.52 -6.75 1.29
N PRO A 277 -24.49 -6.79 2.63
CA PRO A 277 -23.54 -7.63 3.37
C PRO A 277 -23.65 -9.10 2.97
N CYS A 278 -22.51 -9.77 2.77
CA CYS A 278 -22.47 -11.15 2.30
C CYS A 278 -21.83 -12.08 3.32
N THR A 279 -20.56 -11.86 3.65
CA THR A 279 -19.78 -12.74 4.52
C THR A 279 -18.62 -11.98 5.14
N VAL A 280 -17.96 -12.64 6.09
CA VAL A 280 -16.69 -12.22 6.66
C VAL A 280 -15.64 -13.26 6.26
N VAL A 281 -14.43 -12.82 5.90
CA VAL A 281 -13.34 -13.70 5.48
C VAL A 281 -12.08 -13.43 6.31
N PRO A 282 -11.36 -14.46 6.78
CA PRO A 282 -10.10 -14.27 7.47
C PRO A 282 -8.99 -13.93 6.48
N VAL A 283 -8.24 -12.87 6.75
CA VAL A 283 -7.16 -12.36 5.90
C VAL A 283 -5.96 -12.01 6.77
N ARG A 284 -4.78 -12.44 6.37
CA ARG A 284 -3.51 -12.11 7.02
C ARG A 284 -3.08 -10.71 6.56
N LEU A 285 -3.21 -9.72 7.45
CA LEU A 285 -2.92 -8.32 7.17
C LEU A 285 -2.43 -7.59 8.43
N TYR A 286 -1.88 -6.39 8.25
CA TYR A 286 -1.46 -5.55 9.36
C TYR A 286 -2.61 -4.76 9.97
N SER A 287 -2.84 -4.91 11.27
CA SER A 287 -3.61 -3.93 12.04
C SER A 287 -2.75 -2.69 12.30
N ASP A 288 -3.34 -1.51 12.13
CA ASP A 288 -2.69 -0.23 12.40
C ASP A 288 -3.16 0.34 13.75
N ALA A 289 -2.22 0.56 14.66
CA ALA A 289 -2.46 1.19 15.95
C ALA A 289 -1.63 2.46 16.07
N ARG A 290 -2.30 3.60 16.33
CA ARG A 290 -1.66 4.89 16.59
C ARG A 290 -1.82 5.26 18.06
N ASN A 291 -0.71 5.34 18.76
CA ASN A 291 -0.66 5.69 20.18
C ASN A 291 -0.12 7.10 20.36
N VAL A 292 -0.77 7.91 21.20
CA VAL A 292 -0.24 9.20 21.62
C VAL A 292 0.86 8.97 22.65
N LEU A 293 2.05 9.52 22.41
CA LEU A 293 3.23 9.35 23.26
C LEU A 293 3.43 10.49 24.28
N SER A 294 2.45 11.39 24.40
CA SER A 294 2.43 12.44 25.43
C SER A 294 2.57 11.83 26.82
N GLY A 295 3.49 12.36 27.61
CA GLY A 295 3.81 11.82 28.94
C GLY A 295 4.78 10.62 28.92
N ILE A 296 5.06 10.01 27.77
CA ILE A 296 6.17 9.05 27.62
C ILE A 296 7.42 9.78 27.16
N ILE A 297 7.35 10.48 26.02
CA ILE A 297 8.49 11.23 25.45
C ILE A 297 8.80 12.50 26.23
N ASP A 298 7.79 13.09 26.88
CA ASP A 298 7.93 14.33 27.67
C ASP A 298 8.35 14.06 29.12
N SER A 299 8.29 12.79 29.57
CA SER A 299 8.65 12.44 30.93
C SER A 299 10.15 12.63 31.18
N HIS A 300 10.47 13.46 32.16
CA HIS A 300 11.84 13.76 32.54
C HIS A 300 12.59 12.53 33.07
N GLU A 301 11.89 11.55 33.65
CA GLU A 301 12.49 10.29 34.09
C GLU A 301 12.90 9.43 32.90
N ASN A 302 12.01 9.25 31.93
CA ASN A 302 12.29 8.49 30.71
C ASN A 302 13.45 9.10 29.91
N LEU A 303 13.45 10.42 29.74
CA LEU A 303 14.52 11.13 29.02
C LEU A 303 15.88 11.06 29.73
N LYS A 304 15.91 10.93 31.07
CA LYS A 304 17.16 10.69 31.81
C LYS A 304 17.70 9.30 31.52
N HIS A 305 16.85 8.28 31.57
CA HIS A 305 17.23 6.89 31.33
C HIS A 305 17.58 6.61 29.87
N LEU A 306 17.04 7.37 28.91
CA LEU A 306 17.30 7.22 27.48
C LEU A 306 18.81 7.17 27.15
N LYS A 307 19.62 8.06 27.75
CA LYS A 307 21.08 8.07 27.50
C LYS A 307 21.77 6.83 28.04
N ASP A 308 21.37 6.36 29.22
CA ASP A 308 21.96 5.16 29.84
C ASP A 308 21.57 3.89 29.10
N ASP A 309 20.32 3.81 28.66
CA ASP A 309 19.82 2.71 27.84
C ASP A 309 20.48 2.72 26.46
N PHE A 310 20.65 3.90 25.84
CA PHE A 310 21.33 4.02 24.55
C PHE A 310 22.74 3.43 24.58
N ILE A 311 23.49 3.70 25.65
CA ILE A 311 24.82 3.14 25.85
C ILE A 311 24.77 1.61 25.87
N LYS A 312 23.83 1.02 26.63
CA LYS A 312 23.66 -0.44 26.72
C LYS A 312 23.30 -1.05 25.36
N VAL A 313 22.33 -0.47 24.65
CA VAL A 313 21.87 -0.95 23.34
C VAL A 313 22.97 -0.83 22.29
N LEU A 314 23.72 0.28 22.29
CA LEU A 314 24.82 0.49 21.35
C LEU A 314 25.98 -0.49 21.60
N VAL A 315 26.32 -0.77 22.86
CA VAL A 315 27.33 -1.79 23.19
C VAL A 315 26.91 -3.15 22.64
N TRP A 316 25.66 -3.55 22.88
CA TRP A 316 25.12 -4.81 22.34
C TRP A 316 25.22 -4.85 20.81
N MET A 317 24.81 -3.78 20.13
CA MET A 317 24.81 -3.70 18.67
C MET A 317 26.23 -3.75 18.07
N LEU A 318 27.19 -3.03 18.66
CA LEU A 318 28.58 -3.03 18.21
C LEU A 318 29.25 -4.40 18.44
N VAL A 319 29.02 -5.03 19.58
CA VAL A 319 29.55 -6.37 19.87
C VAL A 319 28.97 -7.40 18.88
N GLN A 320 27.65 -7.38 18.65
CA GLN A 320 27.00 -8.26 17.68
C GLN A 320 27.49 -8.02 16.24
N TYR A 321 27.69 -6.77 15.84
CA TYR A 321 28.25 -6.43 14.53
C TYR A 321 29.67 -6.98 14.37
N CYS A 322 30.57 -6.71 15.31
CA CYS A 322 31.96 -7.21 15.28
C CYS A 322 31.99 -8.74 15.27
N TYR A 323 31.14 -9.38 16.08
CA TYR A 323 31.03 -10.83 16.12
C TYR A 323 30.50 -11.42 14.80
N LYS A 324 29.41 -10.87 14.22
CA LYS A 324 28.91 -11.28 12.90
C LYS A 324 29.98 -11.12 11.81
N LYS A 325 30.71 -10.00 11.81
CA LYS A 325 31.82 -9.73 10.88
C LYS A 325 32.95 -10.75 11.00
N SER A 326 33.29 -11.16 12.23
CA SER A 326 34.32 -12.18 12.47
C SER A 326 33.95 -13.55 11.87
N LYS A 327 32.66 -13.94 11.87
CA LYS A 327 32.21 -15.19 11.24
C LYS A 327 32.37 -15.17 9.72
N THR A 328 32.09 -14.04 9.08
CA THR A 328 32.15 -13.92 7.62
C THR A 328 33.59 -13.98 7.10
N TRP A 329 34.56 -13.48 7.89
CA TRP A 329 35.99 -13.46 7.51
C TRP A 329 36.65 -14.84 7.49
N GLU A 330 36.10 -15.85 8.19
CA GLU A 330 36.64 -17.22 8.18
C GLU A 330 36.04 -18.13 7.08
N SER A 331 34.98 -17.70 6.38
CA SER A 331 34.37 -18.47 5.29
C SER A 331 35.00 -18.38 3.87
N PRO A 332 36.06 -17.61 3.56
CA PRO A 332 36.73 -17.67 2.25
C PRO A 332 37.88 -18.70 2.29
N GLY A 333 37.53 -19.98 2.37
CA GLY A 333 38.48 -21.08 2.56
C GLY A 333 38.55 -22.09 1.42
N SER A 334 38.37 -21.70 0.15
CA SER A 334 38.68 -22.57 -1.00
C SER A 334 38.91 -21.85 -2.34
N ALA A 335 39.68 -20.78 -2.38
CA ALA A 335 40.23 -20.25 -3.65
C ALA A 335 41.44 -19.38 -3.38
N ASP A 336 42.61 -20.00 -3.21
CA ASP A 336 43.86 -19.58 -3.88
C ASP A 336 45.06 -20.31 -3.27
N LYS A 337 45.42 -21.41 -3.92
CA LYS A 337 46.82 -21.85 -3.98
C LYS A 337 47.13 -22.05 -5.45
N ASN A 338 47.80 -21.07 -6.05
CA ASN A 338 48.92 -21.23 -7.00
C ASN A 338 49.09 -20.01 -7.89
N LYS A 339 50.10 -19.18 -7.61
CA LYS A 339 51.31 -19.05 -8.46
C LYS A 339 52.14 -17.83 -8.06
N LYS A 340 53.35 -18.08 -7.59
CA LYS A 340 54.50 -17.17 -7.71
C LYS A 340 55.10 -17.33 -9.11
N GLY A 341 55.31 -16.20 -9.79
CA GLY A 341 56.45 -15.91 -10.66
C GLY A 341 56.43 -16.46 -12.10
N SER A 342 56.29 -15.56 -13.08
CA SER A 342 57.26 -15.30 -14.17
C SER A 342 56.60 -14.47 -15.29
N PHE A 343 57.20 -13.33 -15.64
CA PHE A 343 56.91 -12.62 -16.89
C PHE A 343 57.34 -13.47 -18.11
N PRO A 344 56.71 -13.27 -19.29
CA PRO A 344 57.50 -12.71 -20.38
C PRO A 344 56.79 -11.66 -21.26
N GLU A 345 57.64 -10.91 -21.95
CA GLU A 345 57.39 -9.81 -22.88
C GLU A 345 56.69 -10.19 -24.20
N ASN A 346 55.88 -9.23 -24.67
CA ASN A 346 55.68 -8.69 -26.02
C ASN A 346 55.68 -9.59 -27.26
N GLN A 347 54.59 -9.47 -28.04
CA GLN A 347 54.66 -9.09 -29.46
C GLN A 347 53.38 -8.37 -29.92
N HIS A 348 53.58 -7.24 -30.60
CA HIS A 348 52.61 -6.27 -31.10
C HIS A 348 51.88 -6.72 -32.38
N SER A 349 50.62 -6.28 -32.60
CA SER A 349 50.23 -5.29 -33.64
C SER A 349 48.71 -5.23 -33.88
N GLY A 350 48.14 -4.01 -33.96
CA GLY A 350 46.75 -3.79 -34.42
C GLY A 350 45.99 -2.56 -33.87
N ALA A 351 46.40 -1.35 -34.27
CA ALA A 351 45.65 -0.08 -34.40
C ALA A 351 44.48 0.34 -33.46
N VAL A 352 44.82 1.30 -32.59
CA VAL A 352 44.13 2.52 -32.07
C VAL A 352 42.73 2.90 -32.60
N GLU A 353 41.77 3.08 -31.67
CA GLU A 353 40.99 4.33 -31.51
C GLU A 353 40.38 4.45 -30.09
N ARG A 354 40.42 5.66 -29.52
CA ARG A 354 40.00 6.02 -28.15
C ARG A 354 38.49 6.21 -28.06
N SER A 355 37.84 5.63 -27.06
CA SER A 355 36.52 6.07 -26.56
C SER A 355 36.53 6.28 -25.03
N ARG A 356 35.85 7.35 -24.62
CA ARG A 356 35.84 8.06 -23.33
C ARG A 356 35.14 7.27 -22.21
N PRO A 357 35.43 7.55 -20.92
CA PRO A 357 34.60 7.09 -19.80
C PRO A 357 33.28 7.89 -19.76
N LEU A 358 32.19 7.15 -19.57
CA LEU A 358 30.85 7.68 -19.35
C LEU A 358 30.80 8.34 -17.96
N ARG A 359 30.28 9.57 -17.93
CA ARG A 359 30.12 10.40 -16.74
C ARG A 359 29.04 9.82 -15.83
N GLU A 360 29.39 9.63 -14.56
CA GLU A 360 28.46 9.75 -13.43
C GLU A 360 28.13 11.24 -13.27
N GLU A 361 26.85 11.60 -13.38
CA GLU A 361 26.36 12.91 -12.98
C GLU A 361 25.56 12.73 -11.68
N ASP A 362 26.28 12.79 -10.56
CA ASP A 362 25.74 13.27 -9.30
C ASP A 362 25.87 14.80 -9.30
N SER A 363 24.75 15.49 -9.21
CA SER A 363 24.74 16.89 -8.76
C SER A 363 23.74 17.04 -7.63
N PHE A 364 24.28 17.09 -6.41
CA PHE A 364 23.59 17.60 -5.23
C PHE A 364 23.27 19.08 -5.45
N SER A 365 21.98 19.41 -5.47
CA SER A 365 21.52 20.79 -5.24
C SER A 365 20.90 20.86 -3.85
N VAL A 366 21.60 21.55 -2.95
CA VAL A 366 21.04 22.01 -1.68
C VAL A 366 20.11 23.16 -2.01
N ASN A 367 18.81 22.93 -1.93
CA ASN A 367 17.80 23.99 -1.84
C ASN A 367 16.81 23.61 -0.73
N THR A 368 16.80 24.45 0.29
CA THR A 368 15.72 24.79 1.23
C THR A 368 14.67 23.73 1.56
N ILE A 369 14.73 23.28 2.81
CA ILE A 369 13.67 22.55 3.53
C ILE A 369 12.32 23.26 3.37
N GLU A 370 11.42 22.62 2.64
CA GLU A 370 9.96 22.77 2.70
C GLU A 370 9.39 21.34 2.57
N ASP A 371 9.52 20.58 3.65
CA ASP A 371 8.89 19.27 3.80
C ASP A 371 7.43 19.48 4.18
N TRP A 372 6.55 19.06 3.27
CA TRP A 372 5.13 18.86 3.54
C TRP A 372 5.00 17.65 4.46
N THR A 373 4.44 17.88 5.65
CA THR A 373 4.12 16.84 6.64
C THR A 373 2.61 16.84 6.84
N ASP A 374 2.01 15.65 6.74
CA ASP A 374 0.62 15.26 7.06
C ASP A 374 -0.35 16.41 7.41
N ASP A 375 -1.15 16.85 6.43
CA ASP A 375 -2.36 17.63 6.68
C ASP A 375 -3.47 16.70 7.20
N SER A 376 -3.52 16.53 8.52
CA SER A 376 -4.72 16.05 9.23
C SER A 376 -5.46 17.23 9.85
N ASP A 377 -6.08 18.06 9.01
CA ASP A 377 -6.90 19.19 9.46
C ASP A 377 -8.40 18.91 9.26
N ILE A 378 -9.06 18.59 10.37
CA ILE A 378 -10.51 18.58 10.53
C ILE A 378 -10.86 19.72 11.50
N PHE A 379 -11.62 20.70 10.96
CA PHE A 379 -12.21 21.90 11.58
C PHE A 379 -11.29 23.13 11.74
N ASP A 380 -11.56 24.20 10.96
CA ASP A 380 -12.02 25.44 11.58
C ASP A 380 -12.76 26.42 10.65
N LEU A 381 -13.69 27.13 11.27
CA LEU A 381 -14.63 28.11 10.73
C LEU A 381 -13.94 29.44 10.36
N GLU A 382 -14.40 30.06 9.27
CA GLU A 382 -14.08 31.46 8.93
C GLU A 382 -14.38 32.42 10.10
N PRO A 383 -13.61 33.53 10.19
CA PRO A 383 -14.21 34.79 9.74
C PRO A 383 -13.25 35.75 8.99
N SER A 384 -13.74 36.24 7.84
CA SER A 384 -13.70 37.63 7.34
C SER A 384 -12.38 38.45 7.45
N GLY A 385 -11.79 38.79 6.30
CA GLY A 385 -11.01 40.04 6.19
C GLY A 385 -10.15 40.28 4.94
N ARG A 386 -10.73 40.89 3.90
CA ARG A 386 -10.12 41.84 2.93
C ARG A 386 -8.97 41.38 2.00
N MET A 387 -9.36 40.91 0.83
CA MET A 387 -8.95 41.32 -0.54
C MET A 387 -7.71 42.23 -0.68
N LYS A 388 -6.67 41.73 -1.38
CA LYS A 388 -5.82 42.54 -2.26
C LYS A 388 -5.08 41.68 -3.30
N ASP A 389 -5.34 42.01 -4.57
CA ASP A 389 -4.75 41.43 -5.78
C ASP A 389 -3.21 41.48 -5.81
N ARG A 390 -2.58 40.42 -6.32
CA ARG A 390 -1.32 40.54 -7.07
C ARG A 390 -1.11 39.41 -8.08
N LYS A 391 -0.86 39.84 -9.31
CA LYS A 391 -0.61 39.10 -10.56
C LYS A 391 0.48 38.02 -10.42
N GLU A 392 0.20 36.85 -10.98
CA GLU A 392 1.15 35.77 -11.22
C GLU A 392 1.98 35.99 -12.49
N SER A 393 3.27 35.71 -12.39
CA SER A 393 4.21 35.50 -13.49
C SER A 393 4.74 34.07 -13.37
N GLY A 394 4.58 33.27 -14.42
CA GLY A 394 4.82 31.83 -14.35
C GLY A 394 6.28 31.39 -14.21
N LEU A 395 6.44 30.13 -13.81
CA LEU A 395 7.62 29.33 -14.15
C LEU A 395 7.23 27.86 -14.31
N LEU A 396 7.75 27.30 -15.39
CA LEU A 396 7.57 25.97 -15.97
C LEU A 396 8.09 24.86 -15.01
N GLY A 397 7.20 23.93 -14.62
CA GLY A 397 7.56 22.66 -13.99
C GLY A 397 7.46 21.52 -15.01
N THR A 398 8.57 20.82 -15.21
CA THR A 398 8.77 19.67 -16.10
C THR A 398 7.87 18.48 -15.78
N THR A 399 7.01 18.09 -16.73
CA THR A 399 6.30 16.79 -16.73
C THR A 399 7.02 15.80 -17.65
N PRO A 400 7.09 14.49 -17.31
CA PRO A 400 7.56 13.47 -18.24
C PRO A 400 6.48 13.24 -19.31
N LYS A 401 6.85 13.51 -20.58
CA LYS A 401 5.97 13.32 -21.75
C LYS A 401 5.64 11.84 -21.95
N ILE A 402 4.40 11.47 -21.64
CA ILE A 402 3.76 10.26 -22.17
C ILE A 402 3.30 10.57 -23.60
N HIS A 403 3.88 9.91 -24.59
CA HIS A 403 3.49 10.02 -26.00
C HIS A 403 2.11 9.38 -26.21
N LEU A 404 1.06 10.20 -26.32
CA LEU A 404 -0.25 9.80 -26.82
C LEU A 404 -0.35 10.23 -28.30
N SER A 405 -0.07 9.32 -29.23
CA SER A 405 -0.29 9.55 -30.66
C SER A 405 -1.77 9.28 -31.00
N ILE A 406 -2.46 10.35 -31.40
CA ILE A 406 -3.81 10.29 -31.98
C ILE A 406 -3.69 9.72 -33.41
N PRO A 407 -4.57 8.81 -33.85
CA PRO A 407 -4.52 8.29 -35.22
C PRO A 407 -4.80 9.39 -36.25
N GLY A 408 -3.83 9.69 -37.13
CA GLY A 408 -4.06 10.47 -38.35
C GLY A 408 -3.16 11.70 -38.61
N SER A 409 -2.14 12.00 -37.80
CA SER A 409 -1.20 13.10 -38.13
C SER A 409 0.02 12.59 -38.90
N VAL A 410 0.27 13.14 -40.08
CA VAL A 410 1.46 12.90 -40.90
C VAL A 410 2.59 13.83 -40.45
N GLU A 411 3.72 13.28 -40.03
CA GLU A 411 4.92 14.05 -39.65
C GLU A 411 5.79 14.36 -40.89
N THR A 412 6.11 15.63 -41.10
CA THR A 412 7.12 16.08 -42.06
C THR A 412 8.44 16.34 -41.33
N GLN A 413 9.46 15.55 -41.64
CA GLN A 413 10.85 15.83 -41.24
C GLN A 413 11.43 16.97 -42.07
N SER A 414 12.11 17.91 -41.41
CA SER A 414 13.13 18.75 -42.03
C SER A 414 14.25 19.02 -41.04
N GLN A 415 15.44 18.53 -41.39
CA GLN A 415 16.73 18.96 -40.88
C GLN A 415 16.92 20.48 -41.13
N ASP A 416 17.60 21.17 -40.23
CA ASP A 416 18.79 21.97 -40.56
C ASP A 416 19.44 22.55 -39.29
N VAL A 417 20.77 22.53 -39.29
CA VAL A 417 21.71 23.17 -38.34
C VAL A 417 22.41 24.29 -39.12
N PRO A 418 22.69 25.49 -38.56
CA PRO A 418 24.06 25.77 -38.11
C PRO A 418 24.27 26.73 -36.91
N GLN A 419 25.38 26.43 -36.22
CA GLN A 419 26.32 27.14 -35.34
C GLN A 419 26.24 28.64 -34.98
N GLU A 420 26.70 28.86 -33.72
CA GLU A 420 27.55 29.95 -33.16
C GLU A 420 27.00 31.37 -32.92
N THR A 421 27.01 31.80 -31.65
CA THR A 421 27.95 32.82 -31.11
C THR A 421 27.62 33.18 -29.64
N SER A 422 28.67 33.25 -28.82
CA SER A 422 28.69 33.82 -27.46
C SER A 422 28.49 35.34 -27.47
N PRO A 423 28.08 35.95 -26.34
CA PRO A 423 29.07 36.75 -25.62
C PRO A 423 28.99 36.65 -24.09
N GLU A 424 30.19 36.73 -23.49
CA GLU A 424 30.42 36.98 -22.06
C GLU A 424 29.93 38.38 -21.65
N HIS A 425 29.49 38.57 -20.39
CA HIS A 425 30.13 39.51 -19.45
C HIS A 425 29.61 39.36 -18.02
N LYS A 426 30.53 38.86 -17.16
CA LYS A 426 30.83 39.24 -15.77
C LYS A 426 29.87 40.22 -15.07
N LEU A 427 29.40 39.83 -13.88
CA LEU A 427 29.53 40.59 -12.62
C LEU A 427 28.98 39.78 -11.43
N TYR A 428 29.88 39.37 -10.55
CA TYR A 428 29.82 39.37 -9.07
C TYR A 428 30.74 38.27 -8.52
N ARG A 429 31.99 38.70 -8.29
CA ARG A 429 33.03 38.00 -7.53
C ARG A 429 33.16 38.74 -6.20
N THR A 430 32.96 38.04 -5.08
CA THR A 430 33.34 38.51 -3.74
C THR A 430 34.09 37.36 -3.06
N VAL A 431 35.42 37.35 -3.23
CA VAL A 431 36.44 37.52 -2.17
C VAL A 431 36.45 36.38 -1.14
N VAL A 432 37.29 35.37 -1.42
CA VAL A 432 37.80 34.41 -0.43
C VAL A 432 38.93 35.12 0.33
N LEU A 433 38.73 35.39 1.62
CA LEU A 433 39.81 35.75 2.54
C LEU A 433 40.69 34.52 2.76
N GLY A 434 42.00 34.70 2.63
CA GLY A 434 42.99 33.63 2.72
C GLY A 434 43.00 32.95 4.09
N LEU A 435 42.82 31.62 4.09
CA LEU A 435 43.24 30.75 5.18
C LEU A 435 44.76 30.54 5.08
N PRO A 436 45.49 30.42 6.21
CA PRO A 436 46.91 30.11 6.18
C PRO A 436 47.11 28.70 5.62
N ALA A 437 48.28 28.48 5.03
CA ALA A 437 48.70 27.20 4.47
C ALA A 437 48.44 26.04 5.46
N VAL A 438 47.68 25.04 5.00
CA VAL A 438 47.58 23.74 5.68
C VAL A 438 48.95 23.09 5.58
N ASP A 439 49.70 23.13 6.67
CA ASP A 439 50.88 22.30 6.87
C ASP A 439 50.46 20.84 6.66
N ARG A 440 51.13 20.14 5.74
CA ARG A 440 51.04 18.68 5.64
C ARG A 440 51.79 18.10 6.84
N GLY A 441 51.19 18.27 8.01
CA GLY A 441 51.58 17.62 9.24
C GLY A 441 51.52 16.12 9.03
N LYS A 442 52.65 15.49 9.32
CA LYS A 442 52.90 14.05 9.47
C LYS A 442 51.62 13.23 9.65
N GLN A 443 51.45 12.19 8.83
CA GLN A 443 50.57 11.07 9.15
C GLN A 443 50.75 10.73 10.63
N GLN A 444 49.72 10.99 11.45
CA GLN A 444 49.66 10.44 12.79
C GLN A 444 49.58 8.94 12.61
N VAL A 445 50.73 8.27 12.76
CA VAL A 445 50.80 6.84 12.99
C VAL A 445 49.97 6.61 14.26
N LEU A 446 48.76 6.06 14.10
CA LEU A 446 47.97 5.64 15.24
C LEU A 446 48.79 4.62 16.03
N PRO A 447 48.80 4.69 17.38
CA PRO A 447 49.49 3.70 18.19
C PRO A 447 48.89 2.32 17.91
N GLN A 448 49.76 1.35 17.59
CA GLN A 448 49.39 -0.06 17.45
C GLN A 448 48.82 -0.53 18.80
N VAL A 449 47.54 -0.92 18.81
CA VAL A 449 46.88 -1.38 20.03
C VAL A 449 47.36 -2.79 20.32
N GLU A 450 48.12 -2.96 21.41
CA GLU A 450 48.53 -4.28 21.90
C GLU A 450 47.39 -4.92 22.68
N PHE A 451 46.74 -5.92 22.09
CA PHE A 451 45.73 -6.73 22.76
C PHE A 451 46.38 -7.79 23.66
N SER A 452 45.74 -8.08 24.78
CA SER A 452 46.17 -9.17 25.67
C SER A 452 45.78 -10.55 25.15
N CYS A 453 44.79 -10.62 24.25
CA CYS A 453 44.29 -11.85 23.64
C CYS A 453 44.16 -11.69 22.13
N SER A 454 44.59 -12.69 21.35
CA SER A 454 44.50 -12.67 19.88
C SER A 454 43.05 -12.63 19.38
N TYR A 455 42.11 -13.19 20.15
CA TYR A 455 40.68 -13.15 19.82
C TYR A 455 40.04 -11.77 20.07
N SER A 456 40.68 -10.90 20.86
CA SER A 456 40.25 -9.49 21.02
C SER A 456 40.38 -8.72 19.70
N GLU A 457 41.31 -9.10 18.82
CA GLU A 457 41.49 -8.48 17.51
C GLU A 457 40.27 -8.74 16.59
N LEU A 458 39.67 -9.93 16.68
CA LEU A 458 38.47 -10.31 15.91
C LEU A 458 37.23 -9.52 16.32
N LEU A 459 37.14 -9.13 17.60
CA LEU A 459 36.05 -8.32 18.14
C LEU A 459 36.37 -6.82 18.11
N SER A 460 37.53 -6.42 17.60
CA SER A 460 37.94 -5.02 17.62
C SER A 460 37.07 -4.16 16.70
N ILE A 461 36.74 -2.95 17.17
CA ILE A 461 36.03 -1.94 16.37
C ILE A 461 36.97 -1.43 15.27
N PRO A 462 36.52 -1.19 14.02
CA PRO A 462 37.34 -0.62 12.94
C PRO A 462 38.15 0.61 13.36
N GLU A 463 39.39 0.74 12.86
CA GLU A 463 40.31 1.81 13.24
C GLU A 463 39.75 3.21 12.97
N GLU A 464 39.00 3.35 11.89
CA GLU A 464 38.38 4.59 11.47
C GLU A 464 37.29 5.09 12.44
N TRP A 465 36.75 4.22 13.27
CA TRP A 465 35.71 4.56 14.26
C TRP A 465 36.31 4.95 15.61
N ARG A 466 37.65 4.92 15.74
CA ARG A 466 38.39 5.22 16.98
C ARG A 466 38.87 6.68 17.07
N THR A 467 38.74 7.46 15.99
CA THR A 467 39.40 8.77 15.82
C THR A 467 38.50 9.98 16.03
N ALA A 468 37.38 9.82 16.73
CA ALA A 468 36.45 10.93 16.93
C ALA A 468 37.09 12.11 17.68
N PRO A 469 36.74 13.35 17.33
CA PRO A 469 37.31 14.56 17.94
C PRO A 469 36.67 14.83 19.33
N VAL A 470 36.91 13.94 20.29
CA VAL A 470 36.34 14.03 21.65
C VAL A 470 37.40 14.50 22.66
N PRO A 471 37.09 15.47 23.54
CA PRO A 471 38.01 15.91 24.60
C PRO A 471 38.35 14.77 25.57
N SER A 472 39.63 14.69 25.99
CA SER A 472 40.12 13.65 26.91
C SER A 472 39.46 13.66 28.29
N SER A 473 38.93 14.81 28.73
CA SER A 473 38.13 14.92 29.96
C SER A 473 36.82 14.13 29.88
N LYS A 474 36.16 14.14 28.72
CA LYS A 474 34.90 13.42 28.47
C LYS A 474 35.10 11.91 28.33
N VAL A 475 36.25 11.48 27.85
CA VAL A 475 36.63 10.06 27.83
C VAL A 475 36.70 9.49 29.26
N LYS A 476 37.30 10.25 30.19
CA LYS A 476 37.38 9.84 31.61
C LYS A 476 36.01 9.77 32.27
N GLU A 477 35.13 10.73 31.96
CA GLU A 477 33.75 10.74 32.45
C GLU A 477 32.95 9.54 31.90
N MET A 478 33.05 9.26 30.60
CA MET A 478 32.37 8.12 29.99
C MET A 478 32.85 6.78 30.54
N ARG A 479 34.14 6.65 30.84
CA ARG A 479 34.70 5.45 31.48
C ARG A 479 34.04 5.16 32.83
N GLN A 480 33.58 6.18 33.57
CA GLN A 480 32.84 5.99 34.82
C GLN A 480 31.37 5.58 34.61
N ARG A 481 30.78 5.98 33.48
CA ARG A 481 29.37 5.70 33.12
C ARG A 481 29.18 4.42 32.30
N PHE A 482 30.26 3.86 31.77
CA PHE A 482 30.21 2.67 30.93
C PHE A 482 29.70 1.45 31.72
N PRO A 483 28.69 0.72 31.22
CA PRO A 483 28.10 -0.40 31.96
C PRO A 483 28.98 -1.65 31.82
N GLU A 484 29.99 -1.77 32.68
CA GLU A 484 30.98 -2.86 32.63
C GLU A 484 30.35 -4.25 32.84
N GLU A 485 29.42 -4.38 33.79
CA GLU A 485 28.72 -5.64 34.07
C GLU A 485 27.90 -6.11 32.85
N TRP A 486 27.25 -5.17 32.16
CA TRP A 486 26.49 -5.44 30.94
C TRP A 486 27.40 -5.87 29.78
N TYR A 487 28.54 -5.18 29.60
CA TYR A 487 29.53 -5.53 28.59
C TYR A 487 30.06 -6.97 28.79
N HIS A 488 30.42 -7.31 30.03
CA HIS A 488 30.84 -8.67 30.39
C HIS A 488 29.73 -9.70 30.16
N PHE A 489 28.49 -9.36 30.51
CA PHE A 489 27.34 -10.21 30.27
C PHE A 489 27.14 -10.48 28.77
N ILE A 490 27.19 -9.47 27.90
CA ILE A 490 27.05 -9.67 26.44
C ILE A 490 28.16 -10.57 25.90
N LEU A 491 29.42 -10.35 26.31
CA LEU A 491 30.53 -11.21 25.89
C LEU A 491 30.32 -12.67 26.30
N SER A 492 29.72 -12.91 27.47
CA SER A 492 29.41 -14.27 27.94
C SER A 492 28.31 -14.97 27.15
N GLN A 493 27.48 -14.23 26.41
CA GLN A 493 26.44 -14.77 25.53
C GLN A 493 26.95 -15.13 24.13
N LEU A 494 28.20 -14.79 23.78
CA LEU A 494 28.74 -15.06 22.45
C LEU A 494 29.16 -16.52 22.28
N ASP A 495 28.59 -17.19 21.28
CA ASP A 495 28.87 -18.59 20.98
C ASP A 495 30.09 -18.77 20.06
N PHE A 496 31.26 -19.04 20.64
CA PHE A 496 32.49 -19.25 19.86
C PHE A 496 32.67 -20.68 19.28
N PHE A 497 31.57 -21.41 19.02
CA PHE A 497 31.63 -22.80 18.52
C PHE A 497 32.34 -22.97 17.17
N HIS A 498 32.42 -21.91 16.36
CA HIS A 498 33.02 -21.97 15.03
C HIS A 498 34.56 -21.97 15.04
N LEU A 499 35.20 -21.63 16.17
CA LEU A 499 36.65 -21.55 16.28
C LEU A 499 37.27 -22.94 16.48
N LYS A 500 38.24 -23.30 15.61
CA LYS A 500 38.90 -24.62 15.59
C LYS A 500 39.76 -24.93 16.81
N GLU A 501 40.27 -23.91 17.49
CA GLU A 501 41.05 -24.03 18.73
C GLU A 501 40.38 -23.14 19.80
N LYS A 502 39.78 -23.77 20.82
CA LYS A 502 39.20 -23.07 21.98
C LYS A 502 40.19 -23.14 23.15
N PRO A 503 40.86 -22.04 23.55
CA PRO A 503 41.51 -22.01 24.84
C PRO A 503 40.45 -22.12 25.95
N SER A 504 40.73 -22.91 26.99
CA SER A 504 39.78 -23.22 28.07
C SER A 504 39.33 -22.01 28.89
N ASN A 505 40.05 -20.88 28.82
CA ASN A 505 39.77 -19.63 29.54
C ASN A 505 39.48 -18.43 28.61
N LEU A 506 39.15 -18.66 27.32
CA LEU A 506 38.92 -17.62 26.31
C LEU A 506 38.07 -16.45 26.80
N LEU A 507 36.95 -16.75 27.45
CA LEU A 507 35.98 -15.75 27.89
C LEU A 507 36.55 -14.88 29.03
N GLU A 508 37.28 -15.49 29.98
CA GLU A 508 37.92 -14.73 31.05
C GLU A 508 39.03 -13.83 30.53
N ASP A 509 39.78 -14.28 29.52
CA ASP A 509 40.88 -13.52 28.92
C ASP A 509 40.34 -12.33 28.10
N LEU A 510 39.23 -12.52 27.38
CA LEU A 510 38.51 -11.44 26.70
C LEU A 510 37.94 -10.40 27.69
N MET A 511 37.34 -10.86 28.80
CA MET A 511 36.78 -9.98 29.82
C MET A 511 37.85 -9.15 30.55
N LYS A 512 39.08 -9.68 30.69
CA LYS A 512 40.20 -8.98 31.34
C LYS A 512 40.94 -8.02 30.40
N ASP A 513 40.68 -8.05 29.10
CA ASP A 513 41.36 -7.23 28.10
C ASP A 513 40.95 -5.75 28.21
N LYS A 514 41.82 -4.95 28.84
CA LYS A 514 41.60 -3.51 29.02
C LYS A 514 41.62 -2.75 27.69
N ALA A 515 42.42 -3.19 26.72
CA ALA A 515 42.54 -2.51 25.43
C ALA A 515 41.23 -2.66 24.64
N LEU A 516 40.65 -3.85 24.60
CA LEU A 516 39.37 -4.09 23.95
C LEU A 516 38.25 -3.25 24.60
N LYS A 517 38.17 -3.24 25.93
CA LYS A 517 37.19 -2.42 26.65
C LYS A 517 37.34 -0.93 26.34
N ASP A 518 38.56 -0.42 26.35
CA ASP A 518 38.84 0.99 26.04
C ASP A 518 38.42 1.36 24.60
N LEU A 519 38.57 0.43 23.63
CA LEU A 519 38.07 0.64 22.28
C LEU A 519 36.54 0.76 22.23
N TYR A 520 35.80 -0.10 22.93
CA TYR A 520 34.34 0.00 23.00
C TYR A 520 33.88 1.28 23.68
N ILE A 521 34.55 1.72 24.75
CA ILE A 521 34.27 3.01 25.40
C ILE A 521 34.44 4.15 24.39
N HIS A 522 35.53 4.15 23.63
CA HIS A 522 35.78 5.16 22.60
C HIS A 522 34.72 5.13 21.49
N GLY A 523 34.35 3.97 20.96
CA GLY A 523 33.33 3.85 19.90
C GLY A 523 31.96 4.34 20.36
N VAL A 524 31.52 3.92 21.56
CA VAL A 524 30.24 4.34 22.14
C VAL A 524 30.22 5.83 22.43
N LEU A 525 31.29 6.37 23.02
CA LEU A 525 31.41 7.80 23.29
C LEU A 525 31.34 8.63 22.01
N SER A 526 31.98 8.16 20.94
CA SER A 526 31.99 8.83 19.64
C SER A 526 30.57 8.94 19.07
N CYS A 527 29.78 7.86 19.15
CA CYS A 527 28.38 7.87 18.72
C CYS A 527 27.51 8.74 19.62
N CYS A 528 27.70 8.68 20.95
CA CYS A 528 26.97 9.53 21.90
C CYS A 528 27.25 11.01 21.64
N PHE A 529 28.50 11.38 21.35
CA PHE A 529 28.88 12.74 21.01
C PHE A 529 28.26 13.20 19.68
N GLY A 530 28.19 12.33 18.67
CA GLY A 530 27.52 12.62 17.41
C GLY A 530 26.01 12.85 17.54
N LEU A 531 25.32 12.05 18.36
CA LEU A 531 23.85 12.10 18.48
C LEU A 531 23.33 13.06 19.58
N PHE A 532 24.07 13.26 20.68
CA PHE A 532 23.63 14.06 21.83
C PHE A 532 24.50 15.29 22.10
N GLY A 533 25.65 15.44 21.42
CA GLY A 533 26.61 16.52 21.68
C GLY A 533 27.48 16.30 22.93
N LEU A 534 28.16 17.36 23.38
CA LEU A 534 29.11 17.32 24.52
C LEU A 534 28.44 17.44 25.89
N ASP A 535 27.20 17.92 25.92
CA ASP A 535 26.50 18.28 27.14
C ASP A 535 25.69 17.11 27.69
N ASN A 536 25.81 16.88 29.00
CA ASN A 536 25.04 15.85 29.71
C ASN A 536 23.60 16.28 30.02
N THR A 537 23.12 17.35 29.39
CA THR A 537 21.75 17.83 29.58
C THR A 537 20.75 16.76 29.14
N VAL A 538 19.60 16.72 29.81
CA VAL A 538 18.50 15.84 29.41
C VAL A 538 18.01 16.30 28.04
N PRO A 539 17.95 15.40 27.02
CA PRO A 539 17.55 15.81 25.68
C PRO A 539 16.09 16.26 25.69
N ALA A 540 15.79 17.33 24.95
CA ALA A 540 14.40 17.75 24.74
C ALA A 540 13.66 16.72 23.86
N PRO A 541 12.33 16.57 24.00
CA PRO A 541 11.52 15.69 23.15
C PRO A 541 11.75 15.92 21.64
N SER A 542 11.87 17.19 21.24
CA SER A 542 12.17 17.56 19.86
C SER A 542 13.54 17.09 19.37
N HIS A 543 14.54 17.05 20.25
CA HIS A 543 15.85 16.46 19.95
C HIS A 543 15.76 14.95 19.78
N VAL A 544 14.98 14.27 20.62
CA VAL A 544 14.75 12.82 20.53
C VAL A 544 14.08 12.46 19.20
N PHE A 545 13.04 13.20 18.81
CA PHE A 545 12.37 13.01 17.52
C PHE A 545 13.34 13.22 16.35
N ARG A 546 14.10 14.32 16.34
CA ARG A 546 15.11 14.60 15.30
C ARG A 546 16.20 13.54 15.25
N ALA A 547 16.62 13.01 16.39
CA ALA A 547 17.61 11.94 16.45
C ALA A 547 17.05 10.62 15.92
N TYR A 548 15.77 10.32 16.16
CA TYR A 548 15.08 9.16 15.60
C TYR A 548 14.97 9.22 14.07
N THR A 549 14.65 10.40 13.52
CA THR A 549 14.55 10.63 12.07
C THR A 549 15.91 10.79 11.39
N GLY A 550 16.99 10.98 12.15
CA GLY A 550 18.32 11.27 11.63
C GLY A 550 18.55 12.76 11.26
N GLY A 551 17.56 13.62 11.47
CA GLY A 551 17.59 15.06 11.19
C GLY A 551 18.18 15.92 12.32
N ILE A 552 19.27 15.49 12.95
CA ILE A 552 19.92 16.25 14.04
C ILE A 552 20.64 17.49 13.46
N PRO A 553 20.60 18.66 14.13
CA PRO A 553 21.38 19.82 13.71
C PRO A 553 22.88 19.54 13.57
N TRP A 554 23.54 20.22 12.63
CA TRP A 554 24.97 20.03 12.38
C TRP A 554 25.81 20.25 13.64
N SER A 555 26.74 19.33 13.88
CA SER A 555 27.80 19.45 14.89
C SER A 555 29.07 18.78 14.39
N VAL A 556 30.23 19.14 14.95
CA VAL A 556 31.51 18.52 14.58
C VAL A 556 31.50 16.99 14.82
N GLY A 557 30.80 16.55 15.86
CA GLY A 557 30.63 15.12 16.14
C GLY A 557 29.73 14.43 15.14
N LEU A 558 28.62 15.08 14.76
CA LEU A 558 27.70 14.54 13.76
C LEU A 558 28.35 14.47 12.38
N ASP A 559 29.10 15.50 11.97
CA ASP A 559 29.84 15.54 10.70
C ASP A 559 30.87 14.41 10.59
N TRP A 560 31.58 14.14 11.69
CA TRP A 560 32.49 12.98 11.77
C TRP A 560 31.72 11.65 11.67
N LEU A 561 30.57 11.53 12.35
CA LEU A 561 29.76 10.31 12.36
C LEU A 561 29.11 10.04 11.00
N THR A 562 28.55 11.06 10.34
CA THR A 562 27.96 10.95 9.00
C THR A 562 29.01 10.67 7.93
N GLY A 563 30.25 11.11 8.13
CA GLY A 563 31.42 10.68 7.34
C GLY A 563 31.74 9.18 7.43
N LYS A 564 31.10 8.44 8.36
CA LYS A 564 31.22 6.99 8.56
C LYS A 564 29.84 6.33 8.42
N PRO A 565 29.35 6.07 7.20
CA PRO A 565 27.95 5.69 6.96
C PRO A 565 27.55 4.40 7.68
N GLU A 566 28.41 3.38 7.72
CA GLU A 566 28.12 2.13 8.44
C GLU A 566 27.92 2.35 9.95
N LEU A 567 28.80 3.14 10.58
CA LEU A 567 28.69 3.45 12.01
C LEU A 567 27.48 4.33 12.29
N PHE A 568 27.18 5.29 11.41
CA PHE A 568 26.00 6.14 11.53
C PHE A 568 24.71 5.32 11.48
N GLN A 569 24.60 4.36 10.54
CA GLN A 569 23.43 3.48 10.46
C GLN A 569 23.28 2.61 11.71
N LEU A 570 24.38 2.06 12.25
CA LEU A 570 24.34 1.31 13.51
C LEU A 570 23.94 2.21 14.69
N ALA A 571 24.49 3.41 14.79
CA ALA A 571 24.16 4.36 15.85
C ALA A 571 22.69 4.80 15.77
N LEU A 572 22.17 5.05 14.57
CA LEU A 572 20.77 5.39 14.32
C LEU A 572 19.84 4.23 14.66
N LYS A 573 20.17 3.00 14.24
CA LYS A 573 19.42 1.79 14.59
C LYS A 573 19.41 1.56 16.11
N ALA A 574 20.55 1.70 16.78
CA ALA A 574 20.64 1.61 18.24
C ALA A 574 19.79 2.67 18.93
N PHE A 575 19.75 3.90 18.39
CA PHE A 575 18.91 4.96 18.91
C PHE A 575 17.42 4.61 18.76
N ARG A 576 17.00 4.12 17.60
CA ARG A 576 15.62 3.67 17.35
C ARG A 576 15.21 2.52 18.28
N TYR A 577 16.09 1.55 18.52
CA TYR A 577 15.86 0.46 19.49
C TYR A 577 15.74 0.98 20.92
N THR A 578 16.58 1.94 21.29
CA THR A 578 16.52 2.57 22.61
C THR A 578 15.21 3.34 22.79
N PHE A 579 14.76 4.04 21.75
CA PHE A 579 13.48 4.73 21.78
C PHE A 579 12.31 3.75 21.93
N LYS A 580 12.30 2.65 21.17
CA LYS A 580 11.29 1.59 21.34
C LYS A 580 11.32 0.98 22.75
N LEU A 581 12.51 0.72 23.29
CA LEU A 581 12.68 0.24 24.66
C LEU A 581 12.14 1.22 25.69
N MET A 582 12.30 2.53 25.48
CA MET A 582 11.73 3.55 26.35
C MET A 582 10.18 3.50 26.34
N VAL A 583 9.58 3.33 25.15
CA VAL A 583 8.12 3.18 25.00
C VAL A 583 7.64 1.89 25.68
N ASP A 584 8.35 0.78 25.50
CA ASP A 584 8.00 -0.51 26.08
C ASP A 584 8.16 -0.49 27.60
N LYS A 585 9.22 0.11 28.14
CA LYS A 585 9.38 0.28 29.59
C LYS A 585 8.27 1.10 30.22
N ALA A 586 7.81 2.14 29.52
CA ALA A 586 6.71 2.97 29.98
C ALA A 586 5.37 2.21 29.94
N SER A 587 5.21 1.25 29.03
CA SER A 587 3.95 0.52 28.80
C SER A 587 3.85 -0.79 29.60
N LEU A 588 4.95 -1.55 29.68
CA LEU A 588 5.03 -2.89 30.26
C LEU A 588 5.69 -2.90 31.65
N GLY A 589 6.42 -1.84 32.01
CA GLY A 589 7.18 -1.74 33.26
C GLY A 589 8.70 -1.75 33.05
N PRO A 590 9.49 -1.45 34.10
CA PRO A 590 10.94 -1.41 34.00
C PRO A 590 11.53 -2.81 33.75
N VAL A 591 12.64 -2.86 33.01
CA VAL A 591 13.40 -4.09 32.79
C VAL A 591 14.04 -4.55 34.10
N GLU A 592 13.76 -5.78 34.52
CA GLU A 592 14.19 -6.33 35.79
C GLU A 592 15.66 -6.79 35.73
N ASN A 593 16.04 -7.50 34.66
CA ASN A 593 17.33 -8.20 34.56
C ASN A 593 18.01 -8.07 33.18
N PHE A 594 19.32 -8.35 33.10
CA PHE A 594 20.08 -8.32 31.84
C PHE A 594 19.59 -9.33 30.79
N THR A 595 19.13 -10.51 31.21
CA THR A 595 18.54 -11.50 30.30
C THR A 595 17.29 -10.96 29.62
N GLU A 596 16.43 -10.27 30.36
CA GLU A 596 15.22 -9.65 29.81
C GLU A 596 15.57 -8.55 28.80
N LEU A 597 16.60 -7.73 29.08
CA LEU A 597 17.09 -6.73 28.12
C LEU A 597 17.59 -7.37 26.82
N VAL A 598 18.33 -8.48 26.89
CA VAL A 598 18.77 -9.21 25.68
C VAL A 598 17.56 -9.73 24.91
N ASN A 599 16.58 -10.31 25.58
CA ASN A 599 15.37 -10.82 24.93
C ASN A 599 14.63 -9.72 24.15
N TYR A 600 14.46 -8.53 24.73
CA TYR A 600 13.89 -7.39 24.00
C TYR A 600 14.70 -7.02 22.75
N LEU A 601 16.03 -6.97 22.86
CA LEU A 601 16.90 -6.59 21.74
C LEU A 601 16.93 -7.65 20.63
N GLU A 602 16.88 -8.93 21.00
CA GLU A 602 16.76 -10.04 20.05
C GLU A 602 15.40 -10.03 19.35
N GLU A 603 14.32 -9.76 20.08
CA GLU A 603 12.98 -9.56 19.49
C GLU A 603 12.99 -8.38 18.51
N TYR A 604 13.61 -7.25 18.87
CA TYR A 604 13.70 -6.09 17.98
C TYR A 604 14.50 -6.35 16.70
N GLU A 605 15.51 -7.21 16.76
CA GLU A 605 16.31 -7.62 15.59
C GLU A 605 15.50 -8.54 14.68
N ASN A 606 14.87 -9.57 15.27
CA ASN A 606 14.24 -10.66 14.52
C ASN A 606 12.83 -10.30 14.04
N ASP A 607 11.99 -9.75 14.93
CA ASP A 607 10.54 -9.66 14.73
C ASP A 607 10.04 -8.23 14.43
N TRP A 608 10.83 -7.19 14.75
CA TRP A 608 10.45 -5.80 14.53
C TRP A 608 11.22 -5.08 13.41
N TYR A 609 10.53 -4.30 12.58
CA TYR A 609 11.16 -3.20 11.84
C TYR A 609 10.91 -1.88 12.59
N ILE A 610 11.98 -1.19 12.98
CA ILE A 610 11.89 0.06 13.75
C ILE A 610 12.56 1.15 12.92
N GLY A 611 11.78 2.06 12.35
CA GLY A 611 12.25 3.05 11.40
C GLY A 611 11.23 4.12 11.07
N LEU A 612 11.34 4.71 9.89
CA LEU A 612 10.39 5.68 9.36
C LEU A 612 9.45 5.02 8.36
N VAL A 613 8.21 5.48 8.30
CA VAL A 613 7.22 5.02 7.30
C VAL A 613 7.68 5.34 5.87
N SER A 614 8.47 6.41 5.69
CA SER A 614 9.04 6.81 4.40
C SER A 614 10.26 5.98 3.97
N ASP A 615 10.82 5.14 4.85
CA ASP A 615 11.98 4.32 4.51
C ASP A 615 11.60 3.23 3.49
N LEU A 616 12.46 2.99 2.49
CA LEU A 616 12.26 1.86 1.56
C LEU A 616 12.27 0.51 2.31
N GLU A 617 13.08 0.40 3.35
CA GLU A 617 13.16 -0.79 4.20
C GLU A 617 11.84 -1.04 4.96
N TRP A 618 11.06 -0.01 5.28
CA TRP A 618 9.71 -0.17 5.84
C TRP A 618 8.81 -0.89 4.83
N GLN A 619 8.81 -0.43 3.58
CA GLN A 619 8.03 -1.05 2.52
C GLN A 619 8.43 -2.50 2.28
N GLN A 620 9.74 -2.78 2.29
CA GLN A 620 10.27 -4.13 2.19
C GLN A 620 9.86 -5.01 3.37
N ALA A 621 9.91 -4.49 4.60
CA ALA A 621 9.47 -5.22 5.79
C ALA A 621 7.98 -5.57 5.76
N VAL A 622 7.14 -4.65 5.26
CA VAL A 622 5.71 -4.92 5.03
C VAL A 622 5.54 -6.08 4.05
N LEU A 623 6.19 -6.03 2.89
CA LEU A 623 6.09 -7.07 1.85
C LEU A 623 6.71 -8.41 2.28
N GLN A 624 7.72 -8.40 3.14
CA GLN A 624 8.31 -9.60 3.75
C GLN A 624 7.50 -10.14 4.92
N GLU A 625 6.33 -9.56 5.23
CA GLU A 625 5.46 -9.99 6.32
C GLU A 625 6.16 -10.03 7.68
N LYS A 626 7.00 -9.02 7.97
CA LYS A 626 7.63 -8.88 9.28
C LYS A 626 6.57 -8.73 10.38
N PRO A 627 6.61 -9.50 11.49
CA PRO A 627 5.51 -9.55 12.45
C PRO A 627 5.07 -8.18 12.99
N TYR A 628 6.04 -7.30 13.28
CA TYR A 628 5.79 -6.01 13.88
C TYR A 628 6.58 -4.89 13.18
N LEU A 629 5.98 -3.71 13.08
CA LEU A 629 6.66 -2.49 12.64
C LEU A 629 6.36 -1.34 13.59
N PHE A 630 7.34 -0.48 13.84
CA PHE A 630 7.20 0.70 14.70
C PHE A 630 7.80 1.94 14.03
N SER A 631 7.02 3.02 13.99
CA SER A 631 7.49 4.34 13.57
C SER A 631 7.05 5.41 14.55
N LEU A 632 7.92 6.39 14.76
CA LEU A 632 7.64 7.61 15.51
C LEU A 632 7.16 8.70 14.55
N GLY A 633 6.02 9.30 14.84
CA GLY A 633 5.44 10.45 14.15
C GLY A 633 5.39 11.69 15.06
N HIS A 634 5.21 12.85 14.44
CA HIS A 634 5.02 14.12 15.13
C HIS A 634 4.04 14.96 14.34
N ASP A 635 2.96 15.38 14.99
CA ASP A 635 2.01 16.36 14.48
C ASP A 635 2.48 17.76 14.91
N PRO A 636 2.97 18.60 13.98
CA PRO A 636 3.47 19.93 14.31
C PRO A 636 2.36 20.93 14.69
N ASN A 637 1.13 20.73 14.21
CA ASN A 637 0.00 21.61 14.49
C ASN A 637 -0.48 21.44 15.93
N MET A 638 -0.59 20.18 16.35
CA MET A 638 -1.01 19.83 17.72
C MET A 638 0.16 19.76 18.70
N GLY A 639 1.40 19.68 18.20
CA GLY A 639 2.61 19.49 19.01
C GLY A 639 2.66 18.13 19.70
N ILE A 640 2.05 17.10 19.11
CA ILE A 640 1.89 15.77 19.71
C ILE A 640 2.79 14.76 19.01
N TYR A 641 3.52 13.98 19.79
CA TYR A 641 4.27 12.81 19.29
C TYR A 641 3.40 11.57 19.29
N THR A 642 3.46 10.79 18.21
CA THR A 642 2.67 9.58 18.02
C THR A 642 3.56 8.37 17.72
N GLY A 643 3.18 7.20 18.21
CA GLY A 643 3.81 5.93 17.86
C GLY A 643 2.85 5.13 16.99
N ARG A 644 3.25 4.82 15.76
CA ARG A 644 2.50 3.93 14.86
C ARG A 644 3.06 2.52 14.97
N VAL A 645 2.23 1.57 15.39
CA VAL A 645 2.55 0.15 15.49
C VAL A 645 1.72 -0.60 14.45
N LEU A 646 2.40 -1.33 13.57
CA LEU A 646 1.75 -2.32 12.71
C LEU A 646 1.99 -3.72 13.29
N THR A 647 0.93 -4.52 13.36
CA THR A 647 1.00 -5.92 13.82
C THR A 647 0.36 -6.83 12.78
N LEU A 648 1.13 -7.80 12.28
CA LEU A 648 0.65 -8.78 11.31
C LEU A 648 -0.13 -9.89 12.02
N GLN A 649 -1.39 -10.07 11.64
CA GLN A 649 -2.24 -11.09 12.22
C GLN A 649 -3.35 -11.51 11.24
N GLU A 650 -4.00 -12.64 11.52
CA GLU A 650 -5.16 -13.08 10.76
C GLU A 650 -6.41 -12.39 11.31
N LEU A 651 -7.00 -11.52 10.49
CA LEU A 651 -8.09 -10.64 10.87
C LEU A 651 -9.30 -10.83 9.97
N LEU A 652 -10.47 -10.59 10.54
CA LEU A 652 -11.75 -10.78 9.87
C LEU A 652 -12.10 -9.55 9.03
N VAL A 653 -12.09 -9.72 7.70
CA VAL A 653 -12.46 -8.68 6.73
C VAL A 653 -13.92 -8.87 6.33
N GLN A 654 -14.70 -7.79 6.44
CA GLN A 654 -16.12 -7.79 6.10
C GLN A 654 -16.29 -7.60 4.59
N VAL A 655 -17.16 -8.39 3.96
CA VAL A 655 -17.40 -8.37 2.51
C VAL A 655 -18.86 -8.14 2.21
N GLY A 656 -19.14 -7.16 1.34
CA GLY A 656 -20.47 -6.87 0.82
C GLY A 656 -20.50 -6.80 -0.70
N LYS A 657 -21.63 -7.17 -1.29
CA LYS A 657 -21.89 -7.10 -2.73
C LYS A 657 -22.56 -5.78 -3.08
N LEU A 658 -22.10 -5.14 -4.15
CA LEU A 658 -22.65 -3.88 -4.63
C LEU A 658 -23.63 -4.10 -5.79
N ASN A 659 -24.62 -3.22 -5.90
CA ASN A 659 -25.52 -3.17 -7.05
C ASN A 659 -24.74 -2.73 -8.30
N ALA A 660 -24.48 -3.67 -9.21
CA ALA A 660 -23.68 -3.41 -10.41
C ALA A 660 -24.30 -2.34 -11.34
N GLU A 661 -25.63 -2.22 -11.40
CA GLU A 661 -26.27 -1.19 -12.22
C GLU A 661 -26.05 0.21 -11.64
N ALA A 662 -26.04 0.36 -10.31
CA ALA A 662 -25.73 1.63 -9.67
C ALA A 662 -24.31 2.11 -10.01
N ILE A 663 -23.33 1.19 -9.94
CA ILE A 663 -21.94 1.48 -10.30
C ILE A 663 -21.84 1.85 -11.79
N ARG A 664 -22.44 1.05 -12.68
CA ARG A 664 -22.45 1.34 -14.12
C ARG A 664 -23.11 2.67 -14.44
N GLY A 665 -24.21 3.02 -13.78
CA GLY A 665 -24.91 4.29 -13.94
C GLY A 665 -24.07 5.48 -13.50
N GLN A 666 -23.38 5.37 -12.35
CA GLN A 666 -22.47 6.40 -11.85
C GLN A 666 -21.25 6.59 -12.75
N TRP A 667 -20.59 5.51 -13.17
CA TRP A 667 -19.44 5.58 -14.07
C TRP A 667 -19.82 6.11 -15.46
N ALA A 668 -21.02 5.79 -15.94
CA ALA A 668 -21.57 6.36 -17.16
C ALA A 668 -21.83 7.86 -17.01
N ASN A 669 -22.41 8.29 -15.89
CA ASN A 669 -22.60 9.71 -15.59
C ASN A 669 -21.26 10.44 -15.48
N LEU A 670 -20.28 9.87 -14.77
CA LEU A 670 -18.92 10.42 -14.64
C LEU A 670 -18.25 10.62 -16.00
N SER A 671 -18.31 9.59 -16.85
CA SER A 671 -17.82 9.69 -18.23
C SER A 671 -18.54 10.78 -19.02
N TRP A 672 -19.84 10.95 -18.80
CA TRP A 672 -20.63 11.95 -19.51
C TRP A 672 -20.29 13.36 -19.04
N GLU A 673 -20.15 13.59 -17.74
CA GLU A 673 -19.74 14.87 -17.14
C GLU A 673 -18.35 15.30 -17.64
N LEU A 674 -17.39 14.38 -17.64
CA LEU A 674 -16.03 14.67 -18.07
C LEU A 674 -15.92 14.92 -19.58
N LEU A 675 -16.50 14.04 -20.41
CA LEU A 675 -16.29 14.07 -21.86
C LEU A 675 -17.26 15.00 -22.62
N TYR A 676 -18.51 15.11 -22.17
CA TYR A 676 -19.56 15.84 -22.90
C TYR A 676 -19.94 17.15 -22.23
N ALA A 677 -19.96 17.21 -20.90
CA ALA A 677 -20.18 18.47 -20.18
C ALA A 677 -18.89 19.25 -19.96
N THR A 678 -17.73 18.69 -20.35
CA THR A 678 -16.38 19.29 -20.24
C THR A 678 -16.14 19.90 -18.85
N ASN A 679 -16.56 19.18 -17.80
CA ASN A 679 -16.37 19.62 -16.43
C ASN A 679 -14.91 19.38 -16.03
N ASP A 680 -14.18 20.48 -15.85
CA ASP A 680 -12.75 20.56 -15.52
C ASP A 680 -12.47 20.70 -14.01
N ASP A 681 -13.52 20.80 -13.19
CA ASP A 681 -13.43 20.81 -11.73
C ASP A 681 -13.14 19.40 -11.20
N GLU A 682 -11.88 19.17 -10.78
CA GLU A 682 -11.39 17.91 -10.21
C GLU A 682 -11.98 17.63 -8.81
N GLU A 683 -12.23 18.67 -8.00
CA GLU A 683 -12.77 18.55 -6.64
C GLU A 683 -14.24 18.13 -6.63
N ARG A 684 -15.00 18.47 -7.67
CA ARG A 684 -16.42 18.10 -7.80
C ARG A 684 -16.65 16.59 -7.71
N TYR A 685 -15.67 15.78 -8.06
CA TYR A 685 -15.79 14.32 -8.01
C TYR A 685 -15.59 13.75 -6.60
N SER A 686 -14.95 14.46 -5.68
CA SER A 686 -14.67 14.05 -4.30
C SER A 686 -15.56 14.73 -3.24
N ILE A 687 -16.37 15.73 -3.60
CA ILE A 687 -17.18 16.52 -2.63
C ILE A 687 -18.70 16.18 -2.65
N GLN A 688 -19.17 15.36 -3.58
CA GLN A 688 -20.61 15.03 -3.70
C GLN A 688 -20.99 13.70 -3.02
N ALA A 689 -20.74 13.58 -1.72
CA ALA A 689 -21.10 12.37 -0.97
C ALA A 689 -22.56 11.95 -1.19
N HIS A 690 -22.76 10.70 -1.56
CA HIS A 690 -24.07 10.07 -1.60
C HIS A 690 -24.01 8.75 -0.83
N PRO A 691 -24.20 8.77 0.51
CA PRO A 691 -23.97 7.62 1.39
C PRO A 691 -24.68 6.34 0.94
N VAL A 692 -25.91 6.45 0.42
CA VAL A 692 -26.69 5.27 -0.02
C VAL A 692 -26.16 4.61 -1.30
N LEU A 693 -25.48 5.40 -2.13
CA LEU A 693 -24.99 5.01 -3.45
C LEU A 693 -23.45 4.87 -3.47
N LEU A 694 -22.75 5.19 -2.38
CA LEU A 694 -21.30 5.18 -2.25
C LEU A 694 -20.61 5.83 -3.46
N ARG A 695 -21.08 7.03 -3.85
CA ARG A 695 -20.69 7.67 -5.11
C ARG A 695 -19.19 7.92 -5.15
N ASN A 696 -18.63 8.48 -4.09
CA ASN A 696 -17.23 8.86 -4.08
C ASN A 696 -16.32 7.63 -4.06
N LEU A 697 -16.65 6.61 -3.26
CA LEU A 697 -15.92 5.34 -3.26
C LEU A 697 -15.99 4.65 -4.63
N ALA A 698 -17.16 4.65 -5.27
CA ALA A 698 -17.35 4.09 -6.60
C ALA A 698 -16.58 4.87 -7.68
N VAL A 699 -16.55 6.21 -7.61
CA VAL A 699 -15.78 7.07 -8.51
C VAL A 699 -14.29 6.77 -8.37
N GLN A 700 -13.78 6.70 -7.14
CA GLN A 700 -12.38 6.36 -6.89
C GLN A 700 -12.02 4.98 -7.42
N ALA A 701 -12.90 3.99 -7.25
CA ALA A 701 -12.70 2.64 -7.75
C ALA A 701 -12.75 2.50 -9.30
N ALA A 702 -13.21 3.53 -10.02
CA ALA A 702 -13.25 3.52 -11.48
C ALA A 702 -11.83 3.42 -12.07
N ASP A 703 -11.72 2.93 -13.31
CA ASP A 703 -10.43 2.92 -13.97
C ASP A 703 -9.99 4.34 -14.37
N PRO A 704 -8.71 4.69 -14.26
CA PRO A 704 -8.16 5.90 -14.87
C PRO A 704 -8.50 6.01 -16.36
N PRO A 705 -8.76 7.22 -16.89
CA PRO A 705 -8.60 8.53 -16.23
C PRO A 705 -9.82 8.98 -15.40
N LEU A 706 -10.82 8.12 -15.20
CA LEU A 706 -12.06 8.50 -14.51
C LEU A 706 -11.95 8.38 -12.99
N GLY A 707 -11.28 7.32 -12.52
CA GLY A 707 -11.02 7.08 -11.10
C GLY A 707 -9.53 7.13 -10.77
N TYR A 708 -9.21 6.97 -9.50
CA TYR A 708 -7.88 7.11 -8.92
C TYR A 708 -7.64 6.04 -7.84
N PRO A 709 -7.73 4.73 -8.15
CA PRO A 709 -7.43 3.69 -7.18
C PRO A 709 -5.93 3.71 -6.85
N VAL A 710 -5.57 3.57 -5.58
CA VAL A 710 -4.16 3.63 -5.13
C VAL A 710 -3.40 2.33 -5.36
N TYR A 711 -4.14 1.24 -5.54
CA TYR A 711 -3.60 -0.07 -5.91
C TYR A 711 -4.56 -0.74 -6.88
N SER A 712 -4.02 -1.50 -7.83
CA SER A 712 -4.78 -2.38 -8.70
C SER A 712 -3.96 -3.63 -8.94
N SER A 713 -4.50 -4.79 -8.59
CA SER A 713 -3.85 -6.06 -8.85
C SER A 713 -3.84 -6.36 -10.35
N GLU A 714 -2.94 -7.22 -10.81
CA GLU A 714 -3.15 -7.92 -12.07
C GLU A 714 -4.39 -8.83 -12.00
N LEU A 715 -4.75 -9.48 -13.11
CA LEU A 715 -5.86 -10.44 -13.11
C LEU A 715 -5.50 -11.65 -12.25
N LEU A 716 -6.23 -11.83 -11.15
CA LEU A 716 -6.05 -12.97 -10.26
C LEU A 716 -7.03 -14.07 -10.65
N HIS A 717 -6.51 -15.21 -11.10
CA HIS A 717 -7.33 -16.40 -11.38
C HIS A 717 -7.45 -17.25 -10.12
N LEU A 718 -8.64 -17.26 -9.51
CA LEU A 718 -8.96 -18.04 -8.32
C LEU A 718 -9.53 -19.41 -8.71
N PRO A 719 -8.88 -20.53 -8.37
CA PRO A 719 -9.43 -21.87 -8.64
C PRO A 719 -10.53 -22.22 -7.64
N LEU A 720 -11.71 -22.62 -8.12
CA LEU A 720 -12.88 -22.91 -7.27
C LEU A 720 -12.97 -24.37 -6.82
N PHE A 721 -12.14 -25.26 -7.38
CA PHE A 721 -12.12 -26.70 -7.11
C PHE A 721 -10.70 -27.26 -7.08
#